data_AF-A0A936W3W1-F1
#
_entry.id   AF-A0A936W3W1-F1
#
_cell.length_a   1.000
_cell.length_b   1.000
_cell.length_c   1.000
_cell.angle_alpha   90.00
_cell.angle_beta   90.00
_cell.angle_gamma   90.00
#
_symmetry.space_group_name_H-M   'P 1'
#
loop_
_entity.id
_entity.type
_entity.pdbx_description
1 polymer ?
#
loop_
_entity_poly.entity_id
_entity_poly.type
_entity_poly.pdbx_seq_one_letter_code
_entity_poly.pdbx_strand_id
1 'polypeptide(L)'
;MNKFIFLLLLLPAISFSQNTEKIARIDSVLTYLYQRQLFNGTVLIGEKGKVLYKKAFGIADPRTKTPLTASSSFNLGSVSKQFFTMMIMILKEQGKLNYDDAVQKYLPSFPYPTITIRHLMNQTSGLPEYFDIAIGDLTLADTLNNESMLALLAAKKPDLVFQPGSQWQYCNTNYTTLASVIEKVSGTTADQFFQQHIAGPLKLSNTYIYNLEMKSYPPSRVFGFSYEKGIPVLNDLVRLDGIVGDGNVYSSVEDMYAWDQALYTEKLVKHSTFKEAITTGKLNNGEATQYGFGWFINAPDKTVSHTGGWVGFATLITRYIDKNQTIVVLTNSSDARAMSYVRKIWEGESIPLPTTHLITNVNVIDGSGLAAFPAAVRIVDDRISDIGSLTPFPNESVTNGNGKILAPGFIDSHSHHGSGLDTDPSAIAATSQGITTIVIGQDGSSEPIDSLRAWIRKTPVSINVATYTGQSTLREIFMQGDVLRKATDVEIDSMKVLLAMELDKGSLGLSTGLEYEAAFYSSPSEVIELAKTTAAKGGRYISHLRSEDVSLEEAISEILEIGRQAKIPVQISHIKIAMRSKWGSSDKIIRQLEDARLQGINITADIYPYTMWNSTPRVLFPNKDFESLSSAEFATRELFDPAASVMVRYTPNKAWQGKTVSEIAAINQETPAQSLLRIIRESAAPDEGATIVATSMSETDINNFLKWPYTNVCSDGAMKGHPRGHGAFPRVLGRYVREQQLMPLETAIHKMTSLTAENIGIQQRGLIAPGYFADLVLFDPETIIDNATVENSGLLSTGVHYVWVNGKLVYQDQKAIANFSGRFVKRM
;
A
#
# COMPACT_ATOMS: atom_id res chain seq x y z
N MET A 1 51.43 -48.34 3.67
CA MET A 1 51.53 -46.95 3.18
C MET A 1 50.62 -46.76 1.96
N ASN A 2 49.95 -45.62 1.84
CA ASN A 2 49.24 -45.11 0.65
C ASN A 2 47.75 -45.46 0.38
N LYS A 3 46.83 -45.24 1.33
CA LYS A 3 45.39 -45.02 0.97
C LYS A 3 44.62 -43.95 1.77
N PHE A 4 45.24 -43.21 2.69
CA PHE A 4 44.54 -42.23 3.55
C PHE A 4 44.78 -40.74 3.20
N ILE A 5 45.44 -40.41 2.08
CA ILE A 5 45.81 -39.02 1.73
C ILE A 5 44.86 -38.36 0.70
N PHE A 6 43.91 -39.10 0.10
CA PHE A 6 43.05 -38.57 -0.96
C PHE A 6 41.77 -37.86 -0.48
N LEU A 7 41.35 -38.00 0.78
CA LEU A 7 40.11 -37.39 1.28
C LEU A 7 40.29 -35.96 1.84
N LEU A 8 41.51 -35.56 2.21
CA LEU A 8 41.81 -34.23 2.76
C LEU A 8 42.08 -33.15 1.70
N LEU A 9 42.35 -33.55 0.44
CA LEU A 9 42.54 -32.62 -0.69
C LEU A 9 41.23 -32.23 -1.39
N LEU A 10 40.13 -32.95 -1.16
CA LEU A 10 38.83 -32.67 -1.78
C LEU A 10 38.04 -31.55 -1.07
N LEU A 11 38.13 -31.46 0.26
CA LEU A 11 37.41 -30.43 1.05
C LEU A 11 37.79 -28.97 0.70
N PRO A 12 39.08 -28.59 0.57
CA PRO A 12 39.43 -27.22 0.15
C PRO A 12 39.08 -26.94 -1.32
N ALA A 13 39.13 -27.94 -2.20
CA ALA A 13 38.73 -27.81 -3.60
C ALA A 13 37.20 -27.57 -3.75
N ILE A 14 36.38 -28.26 -2.95
CA ILE A 14 34.93 -28.09 -2.92
C ILE A 14 34.54 -26.70 -2.38
N SER A 15 35.19 -26.22 -1.31
CA SER A 15 34.92 -24.87 -0.76
C SER A 15 35.32 -23.75 -1.72
N PHE A 16 36.43 -23.91 -2.44
CA PHE A 16 36.88 -22.93 -3.44
C PHE A 16 35.93 -22.90 -4.66
N SER A 17 35.45 -24.06 -5.10
CA SER A 17 34.44 -24.19 -6.16
C SER A 17 33.13 -23.50 -5.78
N GLN A 18 32.64 -23.70 -4.54
CA GLN A 18 31.39 -23.10 -4.07
C GLN A 18 31.45 -21.56 -3.99
N ASN A 19 32.55 -20.98 -3.49
CA ASN A 19 32.68 -19.52 -3.45
C ASN A 19 32.77 -18.92 -4.87
N THR A 20 33.43 -19.63 -5.80
CA THR A 20 33.51 -19.22 -7.21
C THR A 20 32.13 -19.18 -7.86
N GLU A 21 31.29 -20.19 -7.63
CA GLU A 21 29.90 -20.22 -8.11
C GLU A 21 29.04 -19.10 -7.53
N LYS A 22 29.15 -18.85 -6.20
CA LYS A 22 28.43 -17.76 -5.53
C LYS A 22 28.82 -16.39 -6.11
N ILE A 23 30.11 -16.15 -6.35
CA ILE A 23 30.61 -14.89 -6.92
C ILE A 23 30.11 -14.72 -8.36
N ALA A 24 30.18 -15.77 -9.18
CA ALA A 24 29.65 -15.72 -10.54
C ALA A 24 28.15 -15.41 -10.56
N ARG A 25 27.39 -16.00 -9.62
CA ARG A 25 25.96 -15.69 -9.45
C ARG A 25 25.74 -14.24 -9.02
N ILE A 26 26.49 -13.73 -8.05
CA ILE A 26 26.41 -12.34 -7.59
C ILE A 26 26.70 -11.37 -8.74
N ASP A 27 27.76 -11.59 -9.52
CA ASP A 27 28.10 -10.74 -10.66
C ASP A 27 26.99 -10.73 -11.73
N SER A 28 26.45 -11.91 -12.05
CA SER A 28 25.33 -12.06 -12.98
C SER A 28 24.09 -11.30 -12.51
N VAL A 29 23.74 -11.41 -11.24
CA VAL A 29 22.58 -10.71 -10.66
C VAL A 29 22.78 -9.20 -10.60
N LEU A 30 23.96 -8.72 -10.18
CA LEU A 30 24.24 -7.29 -10.15
C LEU A 30 24.25 -6.68 -11.57
N THR A 31 24.77 -7.41 -12.55
CA THR A 31 24.70 -7.02 -13.96
C THR A 31 23.25 -6.96 -14.45
N TYR A 32 22.43 -7.95 -14.09
CA TYR A 32 21.00 -7.98 -14.41
C TYR A 32 20.25 -6.77 -13.86
N LEU A 33 20.49 -6.42 -12.58
CA LEU A 33 19.89 -5.27 -11.92
C LEU A 33 20.37 -3.95 -12.53
N TYR A 34 21.67 -3.80 -12.77
CA TYR A 34 22.26 -2.61 -13.39
C TYR A 34 21.67 -2.32 -14.78
N GLN A 35 21.55 -3.34 -15.63
CA GLN A 35 20.97 -3.22 -16.97
C GLN A 35 19.50 -2.77 -16.98
N ARG A 36 18.84 -2.84 -15.81
CA ARG A 36 17.43 -2.46 -15.59
C ARG A 36 17.29 -1.22 -14.70
N GLN A 37 18.38 -0.49 -14.47
CA GLN A 37 18.40 0.68 -13.57
C GLN A 37 17.96 0.37 -12.13
N LEU A 38 18.03 -0.90 -11.71
CA LEU A 38 17.70 -1.35 -10.35
C LEU A 38 18.93 -1.43 -9.44
N PHE A 39 20.10 -1.02 -9.94
CA PHE A 39 21.34 -0.97 -9.18
C PHE A 39 22.34 -0.01 -9.82
N ASN A 40 22.89 0.89 -9.00
CA ASN A 40 24.05 1.73 -9.31
C ASN A 40 24.89 1.81 -8.04
N GLY A 41 26.14 1.34 -8.09
CA GLY A 41 26.93 1.19 -6.87
C GLY A 41 28.18 0.34 -6.99
N THR A 42 28.79 0.04 -5.85
CA THR A 42 30.01 -0.75 -5.72
C THR A 42 29.83 -1.89 -4.71
N VAL A 43 30.42 -3.04 -5.00
CA VAL A 43 30.36 -4.22 -4.12
C VAL A 43 31.77 -4.77 -3.91
N LEU A 44 32.07 -5.15 -2.68
CA LEU A 44 33.28 -5.90 -2.31
C LEU A 44 32.93 -7.06 -1.38
N ILE A 45 33.50 -8.23 -1.67
CA ILE A 45 33.45 -9.41 -0.79
C ILE A 45 34.87 -9.85 -0.50
N GLY A 46 35.21 -9.98 0.77
CA GLY A 46 36.52 -10.41 1.23
C GLY A 46 36.43 -11.59 2.18
N GLU A 47 37.49 -12.40 2.21
CA GLU A 47 37.65 -13.54 3.11
C GLU A 47 39.12 -13.64 3.53
N LYS A 48 39.37 -13.70 4.85
CA LYS A 48 40.69 -13.92 5.45
C LYS A 48 41.76 -12.97 4.88
N GLY A 49 41.44 -11.68 4.83
CA GLY A 49 42.32 -10.63 4.29
C GLY A 49 42.48 -10.61 2.76
N LYS A 50 41.79 -11.47 2.01
CA LYS A 50 41.81 -11.50 0.54
C LYS A 50 40.50 -11.01 -0.04
N VAL A 51 40.59 -10.16 -1.06
CA VAL A 51 39.43 -9.74 -1.85
C VAL A 51 39.05 -10.86 -2.81
N LEU A 52 37.83 -11.36 -2.69
CA LEU A 52 37.27 -12.40 -3.56
C LEU A 52 36.47 -11.80 -4.73
N TYR A 53 35.78 -10.69 -4.49
CA TYR A 53 34.99 -9.98 -5.49
C TYR A 53 35.07 -8.47 -5.24
N LYS A 54 35.23 -7.68 -6.31
CA LYS A 54 35.27 -6.21 -6.26
C LYS A 54 34.85 -5.65 -7.60
N LYS A 55 33.74 -4.91 -7.66
CA LYS A 55 33.25 -4.33 -8.92
C LYS A 55 32.41 -3.07 -8.68
N ALA A 56 32.45 -2.17 -9.64
CA ALA A 56 31.67 -0.94 -9.71
C ALA A 56 30.69 -1.00 -10.89
N PHE A 57 29.49 -0.45 -10.70
CA PHE A 57 28.41 -0.45 -11.67
C PHE A 57 27.79 0.94 -11.76
N GLY A 58 27.84 1.54 -12.96
CA GLY A 58 27.17 2.81 -13.24
C GLY A 58 27.98 4.05 -12.86
N ILE A 59 27.31 5.11 -12.40
CA ILE A 59 27.85 6.48 -12.35
C ILE A 59 27.93 7.07 -10.94
N ALA A 60 28.97 7.87 -10.71
CA ALA A 60 29.23 8.58 -9.47
C ALA A 60 28.50 9.94 -9.41
N ASP A 61 28.23 10.56 -10.55
CA ASP A 61 27.58 11.87 -10.65
C ASP A 61 26.59 11.88 -11.83
N PRO A 62 25.29 12.12 -11.60
CA PRO A 62 24.28 12.13 -12.65
C PRO A 62 24.45 13.27 -13.67
N ARG A 63 25.13 14.36 -13.29
CA ARG A 63 25.31 15.56 -14.14
C ARG A 63 26.42 15.37 -15.16
N THR A 64 27.54 14.79 -14.71
CA THR A 64 28.75 14.59 -15.52
C THR A 64 28.85 13.18 -16.11
N LYS A 65 28.04 12.24 -15.61
CA LYS A 65 28.07 10.81 -15.97
C LYS A 65 29.42 10.14 -15.70
N THR A 66 30.18 10.68 -14.75
CA THR A 66 31.47 10.09 -14.30
C THR A 66 31.24 8.65 -13.83
N PRO A 67 32.02 7.66 -14.29
CA PRO A 67 31.84 6.27 -13.90
C PRO A 67 32.26 6.02 -12.45
N LEU A 68 31.60 5.07 -11.79
CA LEU A 68 32.01 4.59 -10.48
C LEU A 68 33.29 3.75 -10.56
N THR A 69 34.06 3.80 -9.48
CA THR A 69 35.25 2.98 -9.25
C THR A 69 35.18 2.36 -7.85
N ALA A 70 36.00 1.36 -7.56
CA ALA A 70 36.04 0.77 -6.21
C ALA A 70 36.53 1.76 -5.13
N SER A 71 37.21 2.84 -5.53
CA SER A 71 37.67 3.95 -4.70
C SER A 71 36.66 5.10 -4.58
N SER A 72 35.51 5.02 -5.24
CA SER A 72 34.47 6.05 -5.15
C SER A 72 33.84 6.07 -3.74
N SER A 73 33.71 7.26 -3.15
CA SER A 73 33.28 7.48 -1.77
C SER A 73 31.78 7.78 -1.69
N PHE A 74 31.01 6.87 -1.09
CA PHE A 74 29.56 6.98 -0.89
C PHE A 74 29.24 7.50 0.50
N ASN A 75 28.15 8.27 0.66
CA ASN A 75 27.62 8.57 1.98
C ASN A 75 27.16 7.25 2.62
N LEU A 76 27.72 6.93 3.78
CA LEU A 76 27.47 5.69 4.48
C LEU A 76 26.14 5.67 5.22
N GLY A 77 25.48 6.82 5.41
CA GLY A 77 24.33 6.94 6.30
C GLY A 77 24.64 6.30 7.65
N SER A 78 23.71 5.52 8.20
CA SER A 78 23.88 4.91 9.52
C SER A 78 25.03 3.91 9.70
N VAL A 79 25.68 3.40 8.64
CA VAL A 79 26.93 2.63 8.79
C VAL A 79 28.02 3.47 9.48
N SER A 80 27.94 4.80 9.35
CA SER A 80 28.84 5.78 10.01
C SER A 80 28.98 5.59 11.52
N LYS A 81 27.94 5.09 12.19
CA LYS A 81 27.85 4.93 13.66
C LYS A 81 28.98 4.06 14.23
N GLN A 82 29.52 3.15 13.43
CA GLN A 82 30.68 2.31 13.78
C GLN A 82 31.92 3.15 14.08
N PHE A 83 32.15 4.20 13.29
CA PHE A 83 33.31 5.09 13.46
C PHE A 83 33.16 5.99 14.68
N PHE A 84 31.97 6.55 14.93
CA PHE A 84 31.72 7.37 16.11
C PHE A 84 31.81 6.58 17.41
N THR A 85 31.29 5.34 17.42
CA THR A 85 31.55 4.42 18.53
C THR A 85 33.05 4.24 18.74
N MET A 86 33.81 3.93 17.68
CA MET A 86 35.24 3.67 17.82
C MET A 86 35.99 4.88 18.39
N MET A 87 35.60 6.10 18.02
CA MET A 87 36.16 7.32 18.61
C MET A 87 35.92 7.39 20.13
N ILE A 88 34.71 7.07 20.60
CA ILE A 88 34.40 6.98 22.05
C ILE A 88 35.24 5.89 22.73
N MET A 89 35.41 4.73 22.10
CA MET A 89 36.22 3.63 22.64
C MET A 89 37.70 4.00 22.77
N ILE A 90 38.25 4.71 21.78
CA ILE A 90 39.61 5.26 21.83
C ILE A 90 39.74 6.27 22.98
N LEU A 91 38.77 7.17 23.15
CA LEU A 91 38.77 8.14 24.26
C LEU A 91 38.67 7.46 25.63
N LYS A 92 37.93 6.33 25.74
CA LYS A 92 37.90 5.50 26.95
C LYS A 92 39.27 4.89 27.25
N GLU A 93 39.95 4.30 26.27
CA GLU A 93 41.30 3.74 26.49
C GLU A 93 42.34 4.80 26.82
N GLN A 94 42.16 6.04 26.33
CA GLN A 94 42.96 7.20 26.73
C GLN A 94 42.63 7.72 28.15
N GLY A 95 41.65 7.13 28.85
CA GLY A 95 41.22 7.55 30.18
C GLY A 95 40.47 8.88 30.23
N LYS A 96 39.99 9.39 29.08
CA LYS A 96 39.31 10.68 28.98
C LYS A 96 37.82 10.61 29.33
N LEU A 97 37.23 9.42 29.20
CA LEU A 97 35.82 9.16 29.55
C LEU A 97 35.59 7.73 30.01
N ASN A 98 34.43 7.50 30.65
CA ASN A 98 33.88 6.17 30.89
C ASN A 98 32.51 6.04 30.23
N TYR A 99 32.14 4.83 29.82
CA TYR A 99 30.83 4.59 29.19
C TYR A 99 29.66 4.89 30.13
N ASP A 100 29.85 4.70 31.43
CA ASP A 100 28.79 4.93 32.43
C ASP A 100 28.78 6.37 32.97
N ASP A 101 29.63 7.26 32.43
CA ASP A 101 29.54 8.68 32.73
C ASP A 101 28.22 9.25 32.19
N ALA A 102 27.56 10.07 33.01
CA ALA A 102 26.42 10.87 32.57
C ALA A 102 26.85 11.82 31.45
N VAL A 103 26.04 11.95 30.40
CA VAL A 103 26.34 12.83 29.25
C VAL A 103 26.52 14.28 29.70
N GLN A 104 25.75 14.73 30.69
CA GLN A 104 25.85 16.07 31.29
C GLN A 104 27.24 16.40 31.86
N LYS A 105 28.03 15.39 32.24
CA LYS A 105 29.41 15.59 32.70
C LYS A 105 30.26 16.30 31.63
N TYR A 106 29.98 16.00 30.36
CA TYR A 106 30.71 16.56 29.22
C TYR A 106 29.93 17.66 28.52
N LEU A 107 28.61 17.55 28.48
CA LEU A 107 27.71 18.52 27.84
C LEU A 107 26.73 19.10 28.88
N PRO A 108 27.11 20.12 29.67
CA PRO A 108 26.29 20.62 30.78
C PRO A 108 24.89 21.13 30.39
N SER A 109 24.73 21.59 29.15
CA SER A 109 23.44 22.04 28.60
C SER A 109 22.50 20.90 28.20
N PHE A 110 23.00 19.66 28.13
CA PHE A 110 22.20 18.49 27.79
C PHE A 110 21.15 18.25 28.89
N PRO A 111 19.84 18.16 28.59
CA PRO A 111 18.82 18.34 29.62
C PRO A 111 18.53 17.09 30.46
N TYR A 112 19.13 15.94 30.16
CA TYR A 112 18.79 14.65 30.80
C TYR A 112 19.95 14.13 31.67
N PRO A 113 19.83 14.19 33.01
CA PRO A 113 20.92 13.84 33.93
C PRO A 113 21.21 12.33 34.02
N THR A 114 20.23 11.49 33.71
CA THR A 114 20.31 10.03 33.89
C THR A 114 20.80 9.29 32.65
N ILE A 115 20.97 9.97 31.51
CA ILE A 115 21.46 9.36 30.28
C ILE A 115 22.99 9.30 30.33
N THR A 116 23.54 8.11 30.10
CA THR A 116 24.97 7.84 30.06
C THR A 116 25.46 7.69 28.63
N ILE A 117 26.78 7.74 28.42
CA ILE A 117 27.39 7.46 27.11
C ILE A 117 26.99 6.04 26.62
N ARG A 118 26.92 5.06 27.52
CA ARG A 118 26.49 3.68 27.22
C ARG A 118 25.06 3.65 26.70
N HIS A 119 24.13 4.40 27.30
CA HIS A 119 22.75 4.48 26.83
C HIS A 119 22.68 4.99 25.38
N LEU A 120 23.50 5.98 25.03
CA LEU A 120 23.58 6.48 23.65
C LEU A 120 24.12 5.40 22.69
N MET A 121 25.25 4.76 23.05
CA MET A 121 25.90 3.77 22.17
C MET A 121 25.03 2.53 21.94
N ASN A 122 24.26 2.08 22.96
CA ASN A 122 23.38 0.92 22.89
C ASN A 122 21.94 1.21 22.42
N GLN A 123 21.59 2.46 22.11
CA GLN A 123 20.23 2.83 21.68
C GLN A 123 19.17 2.56 22.77
N THR A 124 19.49 2.89 24.03
CA THR A 124 18.60 2.67 25.20
C THR A 124 18.34 3.95 26.01
N SER A 125 18.56 5.12 25.42
CA SER A 125 18.47 6.41 26.11
C SER A 125 17.05 6.94 26.34
N GLY A 126 16.08 6.52 25.52
CA GLY A 126 14.74 7.10 25.48
C GLY A 126 14.66 8.46 24.78
N LEU A 127 15.74 8.93 24.15
CA LEU A 127 15.72 10.21 23.43
C LEU A 127 14.74 10.16 22.24
N PRO A 128 13.95 11.23 22.03
CA PRO A 128 13.18 11.41 20.80
C PRO A 128 14.09 11.67 19.59
N GLU A 129 13.58 11.43 18.38
CA GLU A 129 14.30 11.75 17.14
C GLU A 129 14.40 13.26 16.92
N TYR A 130 15.60 13.75 16.60
CA TYR A 130 15.83 15.19 16.42
C TYR A 130 15.08 15.75 15.21
N PHE A 131 14.77 14.91 14.22
CA PHE A 131 13.96 15.27 13.06
C PHE A 131 12.60 15.83 13.49
N ASP A 132 11.92 15.13 14.40
CA ASP A 132 10.57 15.49 14.88
C ASP A 132 10.58 16.83 15.64
N ILE A 133 11.72 17.15 16.26
CA ILE A 133 11.90 18.37 17.04
C ILE A 133 12.25 19.56 16.12
N ALA A 134 12.98 19.31 15.04
CA ALA A 134 13.53 20.33 14.15
C ALA A 134 12.60 20.72 13.00
N ILE A 135 11.81 19.80 12.44
CA ILE A 135 11.04 20.03 11.19
C ILE A 135 10.03 21.19 11.29
N GLY A 136 9.49 21.47 12.49
CA GLY A 136 8.56 22.59 12.71
C GLY A 136 9.22 23.97 12.88
N ASP A 137 10.52 24.01 13.13
CA ASP A 137 11.25 25.24 13.50
C ASP A 137 12.20 25.74 12.41
N LEU A 138 12.48 24.92 11.39
CA LEU A 138 13.45 25.23 10.34
C LEU A 138 12.79 25.92 9.14
N THR A 139 13.29 27.10 8.78
CA THR A 139 12.98 27.76 7.50
C THR A 139 13.80 27.18 6.35
N LEU A 140 13.59 27.66 5.12
CA LEU A 140 14.38 27.24 3.95
C LEU A 140 15.86 27.65 4.03
N ALA A 141 16.19 28.66 4.85
CA ALA A 141 17.56 29.17 4.99
C ALA A 141 18.36 28.46 6.09
N ASP A 142 17.70 27.73 6.98
CA ASP A 142 18.34 27.12 8.14
C ASP A 142 19.00 25.79 7.76
N THR A 143 20.24 25.58 8.22
CA THR A 143 20.93 24.29 8.17
C THR A 143 21.36 23.93 9.58
N LEU A 144 20.95 22.74 10.04
CA LEU A 144 21.22 22.29 11.40
C LEU A 144 22.62 21.67 11.47
N ASN A 145 23.34 21.94 12.56
CA ASN A 145 24.61 21.30 12.92
C ASN A 145 24.53 20.72 14.34
N ASN A 146 25.55 20.00 14.80
CA ASN A 146 25.52 19.38 16.13
C ASN A 146 25.31 20.38 17.28
N GLU A 147 25.92 21.59 17.20
CA GLU A 147 25.77 22.63 18.23
C GLU A 147 24.34 23.15 18.31
N SER A 148 23.76 23.54 17.18
CA SER A 148 22.39 24.04 17.09
C SER A 148 21.35 22.97 17.44
N MET A 149 21.62 21.70 17.10
CA MET A 149 20.79 20.56 17.53
C MET A 149 20.82 20.38 19.06
N LEU A 150 21.99 20.45 19.69
CA LEU A 150 22.08 20.41 21.16
C LEU A 150 21.40 21.61 21.83
N ALA A 151 21.56 22.80 21.26
CA ALA A 151 20.88 24.01 21.74
C ALA A 151 19.35 23.85 21.66
N LEU A 152 18.85 23.25 20.58
CA LEU A 152 17.42 22.95 20.40
C LEU A 152 16.92 21.96 21.46
N LEU A 153 17.64 20.87 21.71
CA LEU A 153 17.32 19.93 22.78
C LEU A 153 17.30 20.61 24.15
N ALA A 154 18.31 21.43 24.45
CA ALA A 154 18.42 22.16 25.71
C ALA A 154 17.28 23.16 25.91
N ALA A 155 16.84 23.82 24.84
CA ALA A 155 15.75 24.79 24.86
C ALA A 155 14.38 24.12 25.01
N LYS A 156 14.10 23.09 24.20
CA LYS A 156 12.78 22.44 24.15
C LYS A 156 12.57 21.40 25.25
N LYS A 157 13.63 20.72 25.67
CA LYS A 157 13.61 19.66 26.69
C LYS A 157 12.46 18.66 26.49
N PRO A 158 12.34 18.05 25.30
CA PRO A 158 11.22 17.14 25.04
C PRO A 158 11.22 15.96 26.02
N ASP A 159 10.04 15.41 26.29
CA ASP A 159 9.94 14.23 27.16
C ASP A 159 10.67 13.02 26.54
N LEU A 160 11.22 12.16 27.40
CA LEU A 160 11.77 10.89 26.95
C LEU A 160 10.63 9.96 26.52
N VAL A 161 10.82 9.24 25.42
CA VAL A 161 9.88 8.22 24.93
C VAL A 161 9.74 7.07 25.95
N PHE A 162 10.83 6.77 26.67
CA PHE A 162 10.88 5.83 27.78
C PHE A 162 12.06 6.15 28.71
N GLN A 163 12.05 5.58 29.91
CA GLN A 163 13.14 5.79 30.87
C GLN A 163 14.46 5.15 30.40
N PRO A 164 15.63 5.79 30.59
CA PRO A 164 16.90 5.24 30.13
C PRO A 164 17.15 3.81 30.65
N GLY A 165 17.49 2.91 29.72
CA GLY A 165 17.73 1.49 29.97
C GLY A 165 16.48 0.62 30.09
N SER A 166 15.25 1.17 30.09
CA SER A 166 14.04 0.35 30.25
C SER A 166 13.58 -0.32 28.97
N GLN A 167 13.90 0.26 27.80
CA GLN A 167 13.57 -0.28 26.48
C GLN A 167 14.72 -0.05 25.50
N TRP A 168 14.64 -0.72 24.34
CA TRP A 168 15.53 -0.50 23.21
C TRP A 168 14.75 0.15 22.07
N GLN A 169 15.25 1.27 21.56
CA GLN A 169 14.69 1.94 20.39
C GLN A 169 15.82 2.62 19.62
N TYR A 170 15.92 2.31 18.33
CA TYR A 170 16.86 2.96 17.44
C TYR A 170 16.52 4.46 17.34
N CYS A 171 17.52 5.32 17.61
CA CYS A 171 17.37 6.77 17.57
C CYS A 171 18.65 7.43 17.05
N ASN A 172 18.53 8.36 16.10
CA ASN A 172 19.69 9.06 15.53
C ASN A 172 20.25 10.11 16.50
N THR A 173 19.40 10.76 17.29
CA THR A 173 19.79 11.74 18.33
C THR A 173 20.85 11.20 19.29
N ASN A 174 20.87 9.88 19.52
CA ASN A 174 21.91 9.25 20.32
C ASN A 174 23.31 9.46 19.76
N TYR A 175 23.48 9.28 18.46
CA TYR A 175 24.77 9.34 17.80
C TYR A 175 25.19 10.77 17.45
N THR A 176 24.22 11.66 17.21
CA THR A 176 24.51 13.11 17.06
C THR A 176 24.99 13.70 18.40
N THR A 177 24.42 13.25 19.52
CA THR A 177 24.90 13.61 20.87
C THR A 177 26.29 13.03 21.14
N LEU A 178 26.56 11.78 20.74
CA LEU A 178 27.91 11.18 20.87
C LEU A 178 28.96 11.96 20.10
N ALA A 179 28.65 12.45 18.89
CA ALA A 179 29.57 13.30 18.13
C ALA A 179 29.96 14.55 18.93
N SER A 180 29.00 15.23 19.54
CA SER A 180 29.30 16.39 20.40
C SER A 180 30.10 16.04 21.66
N VAL A 181 29.86 14.86 22.26
CA VAL A 181 30.70 14.37 23.37
C VAL A 181 32.14 14.17 22.90
N ILE A 182 32.36 13.57 21.72
CA ILE A 182 33.69 13.38 21.13
C ILE A 182 34.38 14.72 20.96
N GLU A 183 33.71 15.71 20.37
CA GLU A 183 34.29 17.05 20.13
C GLU A 183 34.68 17.72 21.43
N LYS A 184 33.79 17.67 22.42
CA LYS A 184 34.01 18.30 23.72
C LYS A 184 35.14 17.65 24.52
N VAL A 185 35.24 16.32 24.49
CA VAL A 185 36.25 15.55 25.24
C VAL A 185 37.61 15.55 24.54
N SER A 186 37.62 15.52 23.20
CA SER A 186 38.86 15.53 22.42
C SER A 186 39.48 16.92 22.31
N GLY A 187 38.67 17.98 22.29
CA GLY A 187 39.10 19.35 22.02
C GLY A 187 39.31 19.64 20.53
N THR A 188 38.92 18.73 19.64
CA THR A 188 38.99 18.86 18.17
C THR A 188 37.64 18.55 17.56
N THR A 189 37.37 18.98 16.33
CA THR A 189 36.15 18.58 15.62
C THR A 189 36.14 17.07 15.34
N ALA A 190 34.96 16.49 15.16
CA ALA A 190 34.84 15.04 14.96
C ALA A 190 35.62 14.54 13.73
N ASP A 191 35.66 15.32 12.65
CA ASP A 191 36.42 15.01 11.43
C ASP A 191 37.94 15.02 11.66
N GLN A 192 38.45 15.98 12.45
CA GLN A 192 39.86 16.05 12.81
C GLN A 192 40.27 14.86 13.68
N PHE A 193 39.46 14.54 14.70
CA PHE A 193 39.72 13.39 15.56
C PHE A 193 39.68 12.08 14.77
N PHE A 194 38.68 11.92 13.90
CA PHE A 194 38.55 10.78 13.00
C PHE A 194 39.77 10.63 12.09
N GLN A 195 40.23 11.72 11.48
CA GLN A 195 41.41 11.71 10.62
C GLN A 195 42.67 11.32 11.37
N GLN A 196 42.87 11.88 12.57
CA GLN A 196 44.07 11.63 13.38
C GLN A 196 44.14 10.21 13.95
N HIS A 197 42.99 9.65 14.37
CA HIS A 197 42.97 8.41 15.15
C HIS A 197 42.45 7.19 14.38
N ILE A 198 41.75 7.37 13.25
CA ILE A 198 41.20 6.27 12.46
C ILE A 198 41.68 6.33 11.01
N ALA A 199 41.26 7.32 10.22
CA ALA A 199 41.50 7.30 8.78
C ALA A 199 42.99 7.41 8.42
N GLY A 200 43.74 8.31 9.06
CA GLY A 200 45.19 8.46 8.87
C GLY A 200 45.98 7.20 9.23
N PRO A 201 45.86 6.69 10.49
CA PRO A 201 46.56 5.46 10.90
C PRO A 201 46.23 4.25 10.03
N LEU A 202 44.98 4.10 9.61
CA LEU A 202 44.54 3.00 8.74
C LEU A 202 44.80 3.24 7.24
N LYS A 203 45.22 4.44 6.85
CA LYS A 203 45.42 4.88 5.45
C LYS A 203 44.15 4.81 4.61
N LEU A 204 42.99 5.11 5.20
CA LEU A 204 41.70 5.17 4.51
C LEU A 204 41.65 6.44 3.64
N SER A 205 42.11 6.33 2.39
CA SER A 205 42.40 7.50 1.54
C SER A 205 41.14 8.12 0.92
N ASN A 206 40.02 7.41 0.96
CA ASN A 206 38.72 7.77 0.40
C ASN A 206 37.64 7.76 1.48
N THR A 207 38.02 7.92 2.76
CA THR A 207 37.09 7.94 3.89
C THR A 207 37.25 9.21 4.70
N TYR A 208 36.17 9.95 4.88
CA TYR A 208 36.17 11.25 5.56
C TYR A 208 34.79 11.56 6.14
N ILE A 209 34.75 12.44 7.14
CA ILE A 209 33.51 13.00 7.66
C ILE A 209 33.20 14.26 6.86
N TYR A 210 32.02 14.30 6.25
CA TYR A 210 31.50 15.49 5.59
C TYR A 210 30.99 16.49 6.63
N ASN A 211 31.35 17.77 6.47
CA ASN A 211 30.75 18.87 7.23
C ASN A 211 30.58 20.10 6.33
N LEU A 212 29.75 21.06 6.77
CA LEU A 212 29.43 22.27 5.99
C LEU A 212 30.59 23.24 5.82
N GLU A 213 31.62 23.14 6.66
CA GLU A 213 32.78 24.04 6.63
C GLU A 213 33.84 23.60 5.60
N MET A 214 33.66 22.43 4.99
CA MET A 214 34.55 21.92 3.95
C MET A 214 34.56 22.86 2.72
N LYS A 215 35.73 23.43 2.41
CA LYS A 215 35.92 24.31 1.24
C LYS A 215 35.74 23.61 -0.11
N SER A 216 36.05 22.32 -0.17
CA SER A 216 35.93 21.49 -1.38
C SER A 216 35.80 20.02 -1.00
N TYR A 217 35.04 19.26 -1.78
CA TYR A 217 34.91 17.82 -1.60
C TYR A 217 36.06 17.05 -2.27
N PRO A 218 36.46 15.89 -1.74
CA PRO A 218 37.40 15.00 -2.42
C PRO A 218 36.89 14.60 -3.82
N PRO A 219 37.78 14.45 -4.83
CA PRO A 219 37.39 14.01 -6.17
C PRO A 219 36.70 12.65 -6.23
N SER A 220 36.89 11.82 -5.20
CA SER A 220 36.26 10.50 -5.06
C SER A 220 34.79 10.57 -4.64
N ARG A 221 34.26 11.73 -4.24
CA ARG A 221 32.87 11.90 -3.77
C ARG A 221 31.86 11.40 -4.81
N VAL A 222 30.94 10.57 -4.35
CA VAL A 222 29.74 10.15 -5.08
C VAL A 222 28.57 11.04 -4.72
N PHE A 223 27.68 11.27 -5.68
CA PHE A 223 26.43 12.02 -5.52
C PHE A 223 25.24 11.05 -5.61
N GLY A 224 24.31 11.20 -4.68
CA GLY A 224 23.04 10.46 -4.66
C GLY A 224 22.10 10.91 -5.78
N PHE A 225 21.32 9.98 -6.33
CA PHE A 225 20.29 10.28 -7.32
C PHE A 225 19.08 9.32 -7.23
N SER A 226 17.98 9.70 -7.88
CA SER A 226 16.84 8.83 -8.18
C SER A 226 16.65 8.74 -9.69
N TYR A 227 16.06 7.66 -10.19
CA TYR A 227 15.57 7.64 -11.57
C TYR A 227 14.18 8.27 -11.61
N GLU A 228 14.02 9.27 -12.47
CA GLU A 228 12.74 9.90 -12.78
C GLU A 228 12.61 9.98 -14.29
N LYS A 229 11.51 9.50 -14.86
CA LYS A 229 11.25 9.52 -16.32
C LYS A 229 12.38 8.87 -17.14
N GLY A 230 13.03 7.85 -16.58
CA GLY A 230 14.13 7.08 -17.16
C GLY A 230 15.50 7.74 -17.06
N ILE A 231 15.58 8.93 -16.46
CA ILE A 231 16.82 9.70 -16.31
C ILE A 231 17.24 9.83 -14.85
N PRO A 232 18.55 9.82 -14.55
CA PRO A 232 19.03 10.03 -13.20
C PRO A 232 18.91 11.53 -12.82
N VAL A 233 18.20 11.82 -11.74
CA VAL A 233 17.98 13.16 -11.18
C VAL A 233 18.65 13.25 -9.81
N LEU A 234 19.41 14.32 -9.60
CA LEU A 234 20.19 14.52 -8.36
C LEU A 234 19.29 14.49 -7.12
N ASN A 235 19.66 13.67 -6.15
CA ASN A 235 18.96 13.49 -4.87
C ASN A 235 20.04 13.12 -3.84
N ASP A 236 20.71 14.12 -3.25
CA ASP A 236 22.00 13.94 -2.57
C ASP A 236 22.10 14.63 -1.20
N LEU A 237 21.77 15.92 -1.11
CA LEU A 237 21.91 16.71 0.12
C LEU A 237 20.59 17.40 0.53
N VAL A 238 20.37 17.54 1.85
CA VAL A 238 19.22 18.17 2.53
C VAL A 238 19.69 19.11 3.66
N ARG A 239 18.76 19.88 4.25
CA ARG A 239 19.01 20.88 5.32
C ARG A 239 19.59 20.32 6.64
N LEU A 240 19.78 19.00 6.73
CA LEU A 240 20.26 18.29 7.91
C LEU A 240 21.71 17.82 7.77
N ASP A 241 22.35 18.05 6.62
CA ASP A 241 23.70 17.56 6.36
C ASP A 241 24.83 18.27 7.11
N GLY A 242 24.49 19.26 7.95
CA GLY A 242 25.44 19.83 8.91
C GLY A 242 25.61 19.00 10.18
N ILE A 243 24.76 18.00 10.40
CA ILE A 243 24.87 17.10 11.55
C ILE A 243 25.76 15.91 11.19
N VAL A 244 26.62 15.54 12.13
CA VAL A 244 27.44 14.33 12.08
C VAL A 244 27.15 13.44 13.29
N GLY A 245 27.55 12.17 13.22
CA GLY A 245 27.37 11.18 14.29
C GLY A 245 26.48 10.03 13.85
N ASP A 246 25.27 10.37 13.46
CA ASP A 246 24.27 9.44 12.93
C ASP A 246 24.53 9.06 11.45
N GLY A 247 25.20 9.94 10.69
CA GLY A 247 25.55 9.76 9.28
C GLY A 247 26.78 10.57 8.86
N ASN A 248 26.80 10.99 7.59
CA ASN A 248 27.79 11.89 6.97
C ASN A 248 29.26 11.46 7.01
N VAL A 249 29.55 10.18 7.23
CA VAL A 249 30.84 9.60 6.82
C VAL A 249 30.72 9.16 5.36
N TYR A 250 31.64 9.60 4.52
CA TYR A 250 31.80 9.09 3.16
C TYR A 250 32.90 8.04 3.15
N SER A 251 32.72 6.93 2.43
CA SER A 251 33.77 5.89 2.29
C SER A 251 33.62 5.09 1.01
N SER A 252 34.72 4.48 0.57
CA SER A 252 34.76 3.56 -0.56
C SER A 252 34.68 2.11 -0.10
N VAL A 253 34.32 1.17 -0.99
CA VAL A 253 34.30 -0.25 -0.63
C VAL A 253 35.69 -0.77 -0.24
N GLU A 254 36.76 -0.23 -0.83
CA GLU A 254 38.14 -0.60 -0.49
C GLU A 254 38.50 -0.16 0.93
N ASP A 255 38.17 1.07 1.30
CA ASP A 255 38.44 1.58 2.63
C ASP A 255 37.53 0.92 3.69
N MET A 256 36.26 0.64 3.37
CA MET A 256 35.38 -0.11 4.28
C MET A 256 35.90 -1.53 4.54
N TYR A 257 36.53 -2.16 3.55
CA TYR A 257 37.21 -3.44 3.76
C TYR A 257 38.47 -3.28 4.61
N ALA A 258 39.30 -2.26 4.37
CA ALA A 258 40.46 -1.97 5.21
C ALA A 258 40.08 -1.66 6.66
N TRP A 259 38.98 -0.91 6.86
CA TRP A 259 38.36 -0.68 8.16
C TRP A 259 38.01 -2.00 8.85
N ASP A 260 37.26 -2.87 8.17
CA ASP A 260 36.90 -4.19 8.72
C ASP A 260 38.13 -5.03 9.10
N GLN A 261 39.15 -5.08 8.24
CA GLN A 261 40.36 -5.85 8.49
C GLN A 261 41.14 -5.31 9.70
N ALA A 262 41.11 -3.99 9.94
CA ALA A 262 41.72 -3.39 11.11
C ALA A 262 41.07 -3.82 12.43
N LEU A 263 39.77 -4.15 12.42
CA LEU A 263 39.04 -4.60 13.62
C LEU A 263 39.45 -6.00 14.10
N TYR A 264 40.20 -6.77 13.30
CA TYR A 264 40.84 -8.02 13.72
C TYR A 264 42.23 -7.80 14.35
N THR A 265 42.64 -6.54 14.53
CA THR A 265 43.93 -6.16 15.11
C THR A 265 43.73 -5.26 16.33
N GLU A 266 44.78 -5.01 17.10
CA GLU A 266 44.78 -4.03 18.19
C GLU A 266 45.31 -2.65 17.76
N LYS A 267 45.22 -2.33 16.46
CA LYS A 267 45.76 -1.08 15.92
C LYS A 267 44.99 0.16 16.38
N LEU A 268 43.70 0.02 16.71
CA LEU A 268 42.84 1.12 17.17
C LEU A 268 42.57 1.05 18.68
N VAL A 269 42.10 -0.11 19.15
CA VAL A 269 41.78 -0.40 20.56
C VAL A 269 42.11 -1.86 20.84
N LYS A 270 42.22 -2.23 22.12
CA LYS A 270 42.46 -3.63 22.54
C LYS A 270 41.32 -4.55 22.09
N HIS A 271 41.61 -5.83 21.87
CA HIS A 271 40.59 -6.82 21.54
C HIS A 271 39.47 -6.90 22.57
N SER A 272 39.80 -6.79 23.86
CA SER A 272 38.81 -6.77 24.95
C SER A 272 37.85 -5.59 24.83
N THR A 273 38.36 -4.43 24.42
CA THR A 273 37.55 -3.21 24.23
C THR A 273 36.68 -3.36 22.99
N PHE A 274 37.23 -3.87 21.87
CA PHE A 274 36.44 -4.12 20.67
C PHE A 274 35.32 -5.16 20.89
N LYS A 275 35.58 -6.20 21.70
CA LYS A 275 34.58 -7.21 22.09
C LYS A 275 33.33 -6.56 22.72
N GLU A 276 33.47 -5.48 23.48
CA GLU A 276 32.33 -4.75 24.05
C GLU A 276 31.40 -4.20 22.94
N ALA A 277 31.96 -3.74 21.82
CA ALA A 277 31.17 -3.15 20.73
C ALA A 277 30.30 -4.16 19.97
N ILE A 278 30.72 -5.43 19.92
CA ILE A 278 29.99 -6.52 19.28
C ILE A 278 29.27 -7.42 20.30
N THR A 279 29.16 -6.96 21.55
CA THR A 279 28.35 -7.61 22.60
C THR A 279 26.98 -6.94 22.64
N THR A 280 25.92 -7.73 22.81
CA THR A 280 24.55 -7.23 22.96
C THR A 280 24.43 -6.30 24.17
N GLY A 281 23.81 -5.13 24.00
CA GLY A 281 23.41 -4.28 25.11
C GLY A 281 22.46 -5.00 26.07
N LYS A 282 22.32 -4.47 27.29
CA LYS A 282 21.38 -4.99 28.29
C LYS A 282 20.44 -3.89 28.78
N LEU A 283 19.17 -4.25 28.94
CA LEU A 283 18.17 -3.41 29.59
C LEU A 283 18.30 -3.51 31.12
N ASN A 284 17.63 -2.61 31.84
CA ASN A 284 17.62 -2.55 33.30
C ASN A 284 17.08 -3.84 33.95
N ASN A 285 16.21 -4.57 33.25
CA ASN A 285 15.67 -5.86 33.69
C ASN A 285 16.62 -7.05 33.37
N GLY A 286 17.76 -6.80 32.72
CA GLY A 286 18.75 -7.81 32.33
C GLY A 286 18.52 -8.44 30.95
N GLU A 287 17.43 -8.11 30.25
CA GLU A 287 17.17 -8.59 28.89
C GLU A 287 18.20 -8.06 27.90
N ALA A 288 18.60 -8.90 26.95
CA ALA A 288 19.57 -8.54 25.91
C ALA A 288 18.88 -7.80 24.76
N THR A 289 19.54 -6.76 24.24
CA THR A 289 19.14 -6.07 23.01
C THR A 289 19.76 -6.74 21.79
N GLN A 290 19.33 -6.33 20.58
CA GLN A 290 19.91 -6.80 19.32
C GLN A 290 21.01 -5.86 18.77
N TYR A 291 21.50 -4.94 19.62
CA TYR A 291 22.41 -3.87 19.20
C TYR A 291 23.59 -3.74 20.16
N GLY A 292 24.80 -3.69 19.59
CA GLY A 292 26.03 -3.41 20.30
C GLY A 292 26.35 -1.92 20.29
N PHE A 293 27.63 -1.57 20.14
CA PHE A 293 28.04 -0.19 19.94
C PHE A 293 28.18 0.10 18.44
N GLY A 294 27.10 0.50 17.77
CA GLY A 294 27.15 0.86 16.34
C GLY A 294 27.05 -0.33 15.39
N TRP A 295 26.78 -1.54 15.90
CA TRP A 295 26.51 -2.75 15.12
C TRP A 295 25.21 -3.42 15.56
N PHE A 296 24.44 -3.91 14.60
CA PHE A 296 23.43 -4.92 14.86
C PHE A 296 24.11 -6.26 15.10
N ILE A 297 23.67 -6.96 16.14
CA ILE A 297 24.18 -8.29 16.51
C ILE A 297 23.23 -9.33 15.93
N ASN A 298 23.50 -9.79 14.71
CA ASN A 298 22.67 -10.79 14.04
C ASN A 298 22.82 -12.17 14.70
N ALA A 299 24.05 -12.51 15.08
CA ALA A 299 24.38 -13.71 15.84
C ALA A 299 25.62 -13.42 16.70
N PRO A 300 25.53 -13.49 18.04
CA PRO A 300 26.65 -13.22 18.93
C PRO A 300 27.90 -14.01 18.53
N ASP A 301 29.05 -13.32 18.48
CA ASP A 301 30.36 -13.85 18.08
C ASP A 301 30.48 -14.47 16.68
N LYS A 302 29.41 -14.44 15.89
CA LYS A 302 29.36 -15.03 14.55
C LYS A 302 29.11 -13.97 13.48
N THR A 303 28.11 -13.13 13.66
CA THR A 303 27.69 -12.21 12.59
C THR A 303 27.18 -10.90 13.16
N VAL A 304 27.77 -9.81 12.66
CA VAL A 304 27.33 -8.44 12.93
C VAL A 304 27.18 -7.69 11.62
N SER A 305 26.27 -6.73 11.59
CA SER A 305 26.03 -5.93 10.39
C SER A 305 25.57 -4.52 10.75
N HIS A 306 25.56 -3.66 9.74
CA HIS A 306 24.82 -2.42 9.79
C HIS A 306 24.39 -2.01 8.38
N THR A 307 23.19 -1.45 8.26
CA THR A 307 22.69 -0.82 7.03
C THR A 307 22.65 0.69 7.18
N GLY A 308 22.88 1.43 6.11
CA GLY A 308 22.76 2.87 6.07
C GLY A 308 21.80 3.28 4.97
N GLY A 309 21.06 4.35 5.22
CA GLY A 309 20.25 5.02 4.22
C GLY A 309 20.36 6.52 4.46
N TRP A 310 20.61 7.27 3.40
CA TRP A 310 20.59 8.73 3.43
C TRP A 310 20.41 9.20 2.00
N VAL A 311 19.38 10.02 1.72
CA VAL A 311 19.17 10.79 0.48
C VAL A 311 19.89 10.22 -0.76
N GLY A 312 19.23 9.34 -1.52
CA GLY A 312 19.82 8.72 -2.72
C GLY A 312 20.78 7.56 -2.44
N PHE A 313 21.31 7.40 -1.22
CA PHE A 313 22.22 6.33 -0.84
C PHE A 313 21.55 5.23 -0.01
N ALA A 314 21.97 3.99 -0.27
CA ALA A 314 21.74 2.84 0.60
C ALA A 314 23.02 2.00 0.70
N THR A 315 23.41 1.63 1.91
CA THR A 315 24.69 0.95 2.18
C THR A 315 24.53 -0.21 3.15
N LEU A 316 25.40 -1.20 3.01
CA LEU A 316 25.46 -2.40 3.85
C LEU A 316 26.92 -2.77 4.11
N ILE A 317 27.21 -3.08 5.37
CA ILE A 317 28.35 -3.90 5.73
C ILE A 317 27.89 -5.09 6.59
N THR A 318 28.31 -6.29 6.22
CA THR A 318 28.07 -7.52 7.00
C THR A 318 29.41 -8.19 7.27
N ARG A 319 29.65 -8.57 8.52
CA ARG A 319 30.86 -9.24 9.00
C ARG A 319 30.50 -10.62 9.55
N TYR A 320 31.03 -11.67 8.95
CA TYR A 320 30.99 -13.03 9.50
C TYR A 320 32.29 -13.26 10.26
N ILE A 321 32.24 -12.99 11.57
CA ILE A 321 33.39 -12.94 12.47
C ILE A 321 34.09 -14.29 12.54
N ASP A 322 33.32 -15.37 12.72
CA ASP A 322 33.79 -16.75 12.84
C ASP A 322 34.50 -17.26 11.57
N LYS A 323 34.15 -16.70 10.41
CA LYS A 323 34.71 -17.04 9.10
C LYS A 323 35.77 -16.06 8.61
N ASN A 324 35.92 -14.92 9.26
CA ASN A 324 36.68 -13.76 8.77
C ASN A 324 36.26 -13.40 7.34
N GLN A 325 34.96 -13.21 7.11
CA GLN A 325 34.39 -12.81 5.83
C GLN A 325 33.63 -11.49 5.98
N THR A 326 33.69 -10.67 4.93
CA THR A 326 33.06 -9.34 4.92
C THR A 326 32.42 -9.07 3.58
N ILE A 327 31.20 -8.55 3.62
CA ILE A 327 30.46 -8.05 2.46
C ILE A 327 30.23 -6.57 2.65
N VAL A 328 30.60 -5.77 1.66
CA VAL A 328 30.30 -4.34 1.58
C VAL A 328 29.54 -4.06 0.29
N VAL A 329 28.38 -3.41 0.39
CA VAL A 329 27.57 -2.95 -0.75
C VAL A 329 27.25 -1.48 -0.54
N LEU A 330 27.64 -0.61 -1.47
CA LEU A 330 27.38 0.83 -1.43
C LEU A 330 26.62 1.23 -2.69
N THR A 331 25.51 1.96 -2.55
CA THR A 331 24.64 2.38 -3.66
C THR A 331 24.31 3.86 -3.59
N ASN A 332 24.03 4.50 -4.74
CA ASN A 332 23.68 5.92 -4.85
C ASN A 332 22.48 6.19 -5.78
N SER A 333 21.58 5.21 -5.96
CA SER A 333 20.38 5.33 -6.80
C SER A 333 19.06 5.06 -6.07
N SER A 334 19.02 5.24 -4.74
CA SER A 334 17.89 4.92 -3.84
C SER A 334 17.43 3.45 -3.77
N ASP A 335 17.84 2.59 -4.71
CA ASP A 335 17.45 1.18 -4.75
C ASP A 335 18.34 0.30 -3.85
N ALA A 336 17.73 -0.24 -2.78
CA ALA A 336 18.39 -1.05 -1.77
C ALA A 336 18.46 -2.55 -2.10
N ARG A 337 17.84 -3.04 -3.19
CA ARG A 337 17.65 -4.49 -3.44
C ARG A 337 18.97 -5.26 -3.53
N ALA A 338 19.98 -4.67 -4.17
CA ALA A 338 21.29 -5.28 -4.33
C ALA A 338 21.92 -5.69 -2.99
N MET A 339 21.74 -4.89 -1.93
CA MET A 339 22.27 -5.21 -0.59
C MET A 339 21.71 -6.53 -0.07
N SER A 340 20.40 -6.74 -0.19
CA SER A 340 19.74 -7.98 0.23
C SER A 340 20.15 -9.16 -0.64
N TYR A 341 20.18 -8.97 -1.97
CA TYR A 341 20.48 -10.04 -2.92
C TYR A 341 21.90 -10.57 -2.77
N VAL A 342 22.89 -9.68 -2.63
CA VAL A 342 24.29 -10.07 -2.42
C VAL A 342 24.42 -10.92 -1.15
N ARG A 343 23.83 -10.47 -0.03
CA ARG A 343 23.88 -11.21 1.24
C ARG A 343 23.21 -12.58 1.13
N LYS A 344 22.00 -12.64 0.59
CA LYS A 344 21.23 -13.89 0.43
C LYS A 344 21.94 -14.91 -0.44
N ILE A 345 22.47 -14.49 -1.60
CA ILE A 345 23.25 -15.38 -2.46
C ILE A 345 24.49 -15.89 -1.72
N TRP A 346 25.18 -15.01 -0.98
CA TRP A 346 26.34 -15.41 -0.19
C TRP A 346 26.00 -16.46 0.88
N GLU A 347 24.83 -16.33 1.51
CA GLU A 347 24.28 -17.26 2.50
C GLU A 347 23.73 -18.55 1.88
N GLY A 348 23.67 -18.64 0.54
CA GLY A 348 23.19 -19.81 -0.19
C GLY A 348 21.67 -19.84 -0.38
N GLU A 349 20.99 -18.73 -0.15
CA GLU A 349 19.56 -18.58 -0.41
C GLU A 349 19.27 -18.38 -1.90
N SER A 350 18.15 -18.93 -2.36
CA SER A 350 17.60 -18.61 -3.68
C SER A 350 16.90 -17.25 -3.65
N ILE A 351 17.07 -16.47 -4.72
CA ILE A 351 16.42 -15.18 -4.90
C ILE A 351 15.63 -15.14 -6.21
N PRO A 352 14.36 -14.71 -6.20
CA PRO A 352 13.65 -14.39 -7.43
C PRO A 352 14.23 -13.10 -8.03
N LEU A 353 14.50 -13.10 -9.33
CA LEU A 353 14.93 -11.87 -10.03
C LEU A 353 13.71 -11.01 -10.35
N PRO A 354 13.82 -9.67 -10.21
CA PRO A 354 12.71 -8.78 -10.50
C PRO A 354 12.40 -8.82 -11.99
N THR A 355 11.12 -8.86 -12.33
CA THR A 355 10.64 -8.84 -13.71
C THR A 355 10.34 -7.41 -14.14
N THR A 356 10.63 -7.07 -15.39
CA THR A 356 10.36 -5.74 -15.95
C THR A 356 9.48 -5.85 -17.19
N HIS A 357 8.52 -4.93 -17.32
CA HIS A 357 7.64 -4.83 -18.47
C HIS A 357 7.43 -3.37 -18.83
N LEU A 358 7.49 -3.04 -20.12
CA LEU A 358 7.32 -1.68 -20.62
C LEU A 358 6.07 -1.58 -21.49
N ILE A 359 5.17 -0.67 -21.14
CA ILE A 359 4.04 -0.28 -21.97
C ILE A 359 4.43 1.01 -22.70
N THR A 360 4.41 0.99 -24.03
CA THR A 360 4.86 2.09 -24.89
C THR A 360 3.74 2.62 -25.77
N ASN A 361 3.89 3.82 -26.33
CA ASN A 361 2.96 4.40 -27.30
C ASN A 361 1.52 4.44 -26.77
N VAL A 362 1.34 5.05 -25.61
CA VAL A 362 0.05 5.25 -24.94
C VAL A 362 -0.15 6.73 -24.61
N ASN A 363 -1.42 7.12 -24.53
CA ASN A 363 -1.84 8.35 -23.87
C ASN A 363 -2.27 7.97 -22.45
N VAL A 364 -1.55 8.46 -21.44
CA VAL A 364 -1.81 8.15 -20.03
C VAL A 364 -2.86 9.10 -19.50
N ILE A 365 -3.93 8.56 -18.93
CA ILE A 365 -4.82 9.27 -18.00
C ILE A 365 -4.53 8.66 -16.63
N ASP A 366 -3.82 9.40 -15.78
CA ASP A 366 -3.21 8.84 -14.57
C ASP A 366 -4.19 8.59 -13.41
N GLY A 367 -5.47 8.97 -13.55
CA GLY A 367 -6.51 8.85 -12.53
C GLY A 367 -6.68 10.09 -11.65
N SER A 368 -5.81 11.09 -11.73
CA SER A 368 -5.86 12.31 -10.91
C SER A 368 -6.96 13.30 -11.32
N GLY A 369 -7.59 13.09 -12.48
CA GLY A 369 -8.50 14.04 -13.11
C GLY A 369 -7.81 15.08 -13.99
N LEU A 370 -6.48 15.04 -14.10
CA LEU A 370 -5.70 15.87 -15.03
C LEU A 370 -5.76 15.33 -16.47
N ALA A 371 -5.46 16.21 -17.43
CA ALA A 371 -5.47 15.94 -18.86
C ALA A 371 -4.55 14.77 -19.25
N ALA A 372 -4.96 14.01 -20.27
CA ALA A 372 -4.14 12.93 -20.83
C ALA A 372 -2.79 13.43 -21.37
N PHE A 373 -1.73 12.62 -21.24
CA PHE A 373 -0.40 12.95 -21.78
C PHE A 373 0.31 11.73 -22.39
N PRO A 374 1.10 11.90 -23.46
CA PRO A 374 1.83 10.79 -24.07
C PRO A 374 2.98 10.36 -23.16
N ALA A 375 3.07 9.06 -22.87
CA ALA A 375 4.17 8.49 -22.09
C ALA A 375 4.34 6.99 -22.37
N ALA A 376 5.43 6.43 -21.85
CA ALA A 376 5.59 5.01 -21.60
C ALA A 376 5.54 4.76 -20.08
N VAL A 377 5.04 3.60 -19.68
CA VAL A 377 4.91 3.19 -18.28
C VAL A 377 5.70 1.90 -18.07
N ARG A 378 6.64 1.92 -17.13
CA ARG A 378 7.41 0.73 -16.76
C ARG A 378 6.87 0.12 -15.47
N ILE A 379 6.72 -1.20 -15.52
CA ILE A 379 6.34 -2.04 -14.40
C ILE A 379 7.58 -2.82 -13.96
N VAL A 380 7.84 -2.83 -12.66
CA VAL A 380 8.82 -3.71 -12.02
C VAL A 380 8.07 -4.56 -11.00
N ASP A 381 8.08 -5.87 -11.23
CA ASP A 381 7.28 -6.85 -10.49
C ASP A 381 5.78 -6.53 -10.49
N ASP A 382 5.27 -5.98 -9.39
CA ASP A 382 3.86 -5.61 -9.21
C ASP A 382 3.64 -4.10 -9.09
N ARG A 383 4.69 -3.28 -9.23
CA ARG A 383 4.63 -1.83 -9.09
C ARG A 383 4.96 -1.11 -10.38
N ILE A 384 4.35 0.06 -10.55
CA ILE A 384 4.78 1.05 -11.52
C ILE A 384 6.09 1.63 -10.99
N SER A 385 7.17 1.50 -11.77
CA SER A 385 8.47 2.04 -11.38
C SER A 385 8.70 3.44 -11.93
N ASP A 386 8.24 3.70 -13.16
CA ASP A 386 8.55 4.94 -13.86
C ASP A 386 7.55 5.25 -14.98
N ILE A 387 7.43 6.54 -15.32
CA ILE A 387 6.51 7.07 -16.33
C ILE A 387 7.25 8.16 -17.11
N GLY A 388 7.30 8.07 -18.43
CA GLY A 388 7.89 9.12 -19.26
C GLY A 388 8.39 8.64 -20.61
N SER A 389 9.47 9.26 -21.10
CA SER A 389 10.12 8.88 -22.36
C SER A 389 11.10 7.71 -22.12
N LEU A 390 10.55 6.51 -21.94
CA LEU A 390 11.31 5.32 -21.56
C LEU A 390 11.67 4.48 -22.78
N THR A 391 12.88 3.91 -22.79
CA THR A 391 13.34 2.92 -23.78
C THR A 391 13.40 1.52 -23.17
N PRO A 392 13.09 0.45 -23.93
CA PRO A 392 13.18 -0.92 -23.42
C PRO A 392 14.57 -1.27 -22.87
N PHE A 393 14.63 -1.97 -21.74
CA PHE A 393 15.85 -2.62 -21.27
C PHE A 393 16.18 -3.87 -22.11
N PRO A 394 17.42 -4.39 -22.05
CA PRO A 394 17.77 -5.63 -22.72
C PRO A 394 16.86 -6.80 -22.30
N ASN A 395 16.21 -7.43 -23.28
CA ASN A 395 15.24 -8.53 -23.10
C ASN A 395 14.03 -8.16 -22.22
N GLU A 396 13.66 -6.87 -22.13
CA GLU A 396 12.43 -6.43 -21.48
C GLU A 396 11.21 -6.82 -22.34
N SER A 397 10.15 -7.29 -21.70
CA SER A 397 8.87 -7.51 -22.37
C SER A 397 8.22 -6.15 -22.68
N VAL A 398 7.76 -5.95 -23.91
CA VAL A 398 7.18 -4.67 -24.35
C VAL A 398 5.78 -4.89 -24.89
N THR A 399 4.83 -4.08 -24.40
CA THR A 399 3.49 -3.93 -25.00
C THR A 399 3.44 -2.60 -25.75
N ASN A 400 3.02 -2.62 -27.02
CA ASN A 400 2.73 -1.40 -27.78
C ASN A 400 1.23 -1.08 -27.63
N GLY A 401 0.93 0.07 -27.04
CA GLY A 401 -0.43 0.52 -26.79
C GLY A 401 -1.14 1.14 -27.99
N ASN A 402 -0.45 1.34 -29.11
CA ASN A 402 -1.03 1.83 -30.37
C ASN A 402 -1.79 3.16 -30.23
N GLY A 403 -1.29 4.10 -29.41
CA GLY A 403 -1.88 5.42 -29.18
C GLY A 403 -3.12 5.44 -28.29
N LYS A 404 -3.53 4.27 -27.75
CA LYS A 404 -4.72 4.11 -26.92
C LYS A 404 -4.54 4.69 -25.52
N ILE A 405 -5.64 4.73 -24.76
CA ILE A 405 -5.64 5.25 -23.40
C ILE A 405 -5.17 4.17 -22.43
N LEU A 406 -4.11 4.48 -21.69
CA LEU A 406 -3.70 3.71 -20.51
C LEU A 406 -4.18 4.45 -19.25
N ALA A 407 -4.98 3.77 -18.44
CA ALA A 407 -5.52 4.28 -17.19
C ALA A 407 -5.22 3.33 -16.03
N PRO A 408 -5.32 3.77 -14.76
CA PRO A 408 -5.40 2.84 -13.65
C PRO A 408 -6.57 1.88 -13.90
N GLY A 409 -6.39 0.62 -13.53
CA GLY A 409 -7.45 -0.36 -13.58
C GLY A 409 -8.64 0.07 -12.72
N PHE A 410 -9.84 -0.18 -13.19
CA PHE A 410 -11.05 0.32 -12.54
C PHE A 410 -11.30 -0.39 -11.21
N ILE A 411 -11.79 0.37 -10.24
CA ILE A 411 -12.16 -0.11 -8.91
C ILE A 411 -13.68 -0.12 -8.82
N ASP A 412 -14.25 -1.30 -8.65
CA ASP A 412 -15.68 -1.50 -8.47
C ASP A 412 -16.03 -1.45 -6.98
N SER A 413 -16.50 -0.28 -6.51
CA SER A 413 -16.78 -0.01 -5.09
C SER A 413 -17.95 -0.80 -4.52
N HIS A 414 -18.83 -1.32 -5.38
CA HIS A 414 -20.02 -2.07 -4.99
C HIS A 414 -20.19 -3.25 -5.94
N SER A 415 -19.76 -4.43 -5.51
CA SER A 415 -19.66 -5.60 -6.39
C SER A 415 -20.20 -6.87 -5.74
N HIS A 416 -20.99 -7.63 -6.51
CA HIS A 416 -21.47 -8.98 -6.15
C HIS A 416 -20.79 -10.08 -6.96
N HIS A 417 -19.77 -9.73 -7.76
CA HIS A 417 -18.94 -10.64 -8.55
C HIS A 417 -18.25 -11.74 -7.72
N GLY A 418 -17.99 -11.48 -6.43
CA GLY A 418 -17.33 -12.43 -5.52
C GLY A 418 -17.99 -13.81 -5.49
N SER A 419 -19.31 -13.86 -5.54
CA SER A 419 -20.11 -15.09 -5.53
C SER A 419 -19.83 -16.05 -6.70
N GLY A 420 -19.33 -15.54 -7.83
CA GLY A 420 -19.06 -16.34 -9.03
C GLY A 420 -17.61 -16.76 -9.21
N LEU A 421 -16.68 -16.27 -8.38
CA LEU A 421 -15.24 -16.47 -8.56
C LEU A 421 -14.78 -17.91 -8.31
N ASP A 422 -15.57 -18.73 -7.60
CA ASP A 422 -15.32 -20.18 -7.51
C ASP A 422 -15.50 -20.89 -8.85
N THR A 423 -16.43 -20.41 -9.67
CA THR A 423 -16.73 -21.01 -10.98
C THR A 423 -15.92 -20.41 -12.11
N ASP A 424 -15.63 -19.11 -12.03
CA ASP A 424 -14.81 -18.40 -12.99
C ASP A 424 -13.79 -17.49 -12.28
N PRO A 425 -12.63 -18.05 -11.86
CA PRO A 425 -11.59 -17.28 -11.17
C PRO A 425 -10.89 -16.27 -12.07
N SER A 426 -11.13 -16.31 -13.40
CA SER A 426 -10.63 -15.29 -14.32
C SER A 426 -11.37 -13.96 -14.19
N ALA A 427 -12.55 -13.99 -13.55
CA ALA A 427 -13.41 -12.84 -13.38
C ALA A 427 -13.68 -12.11 -14.70
N ILE A 428 -13.91 -12.84 -15.80
CA ILE A 428 -13.98 -12.23 -17.15
C ILE A 428 -15.12 -11.20 -17.26
N ALA A 429 -16.20 -11.36 -16.49
CA ALA A 429 -17.27 -10.38 -16.37
C ALA A 429 -16.74 -9.01 -15.91
N ALA A 430 -15.79 -8.99 -14.97
CA ALA A 430 -15.16 -7.79 -14.45
C ALA A 430 -13.97 -7.33 -15.32
N THR A 431 -13.06 -8.23 -15.68
CA THR A 431 -11.84 -7.85 -16.41
C THR A 431 -12.13 -7.36 -17.84
N SER A 432 -13.18 -7.87 -18.50
CA SER A 432 -13.61 -7.34 -19.81
C SER A 432 -14.12 -5.89 -19.75
N GLN A 433 -14.41 -5.37 -18.55
CA GLN A 433 -14.80 -3.99 -18.33
C GLN A 433 -13.61 -3.08 -17.98
N GLY A 434 -12.42 -3.64 -17.77
CA GLY A 434 -11.25 -2.90 -17.25
C GLY A 434 -11.10 -2.92 -15.73
N ILE A 435 -11.95 -3.69 -15.01
CA ILE A 435 -11.92 -3.77 -13.55
C ILE A 435 -10.74 -4.62 -13.09
N THR A 436 -9.97 -4.09 -12.15
CA THR A 436 -8.83 -4.77 -11.51
C THR A 436 -9.05 -5.04 -10.03
N THR A 437 -10.00 -4.35 -9.40
CA THR A 437 -10.34 -4.50 -7.98
C THR A 437 -11.85 -4.48 -7.80
N ILE A 438 -12.38 -5.47 -7.10
CA ILE A 438 -13.77 -5.47 -6.64
C ILE A 438 -13.85 -5.31 -5.12
N VAL A 439 -14.89 -4.63 -4.66
CA VAL A 439 -15.23 -4.53 -3.25
C VAL A 439 -16.51 -5.34 -3.00
N ILE A 440 -16.36 -6.44 -2.25
CA ILE A 440 -17.47 -7.29 -1.80
C ILE A 440 -17.88 -6.91 -0.37
N GLY A 441 -18.77 -7.69 0.24
CA GLY A 441 -19.24 -7.40 1.59
C GLY A 441 -20.25 -6.24 1.61
N GLN A 442 -21.00 -6.08 0.53
CA GLN A 442 -21.94 -4.99 0.31
C GLN A 442 -23.29 -5.26 0.96
N ASP A 443 -24.13 -4.22 1.06
CA ASP A 443 -25.55 -4.37 1.42
C ASP A 443 -25.78 -5.10 2.77
N GLY A 444 -24.83 -5.01 3.71
CA GLY A 444 -24.95 -5.60 5.04
C GLY A 444 -24.54 -7.08 5.16
N SER A 445 -24.19 -7.76 4.07
CA SER A 445 -23.76 -9.17 4.11
C SER A 445 -22.28 -9.32 3.78
N SER A 446 -21.55 -10.14 4.53
CA SER A 446 -20.10 -10.37 4.31
C SER A 446 -19.63 -11.74 4.81
N GLU A 447 -18.45 -12.15 4.34
CA GLU A 447 -17.71 -13.30 4.90
C GLU A 447 -16.61 -12.82 5.87
N PRO A 448 -16.27 -13.61 6.91
CA PRO A 448 -15.11 -13.32 7.75
C PRO A 448 -13.80 -13.22 6.95
N ILE A 449 -12.93 -12.29 7.29
CA ILE A 449 -11.69 -12.02 6.55
C ILE A 449 -10.74 -13.21 6.53
N ASP A 450 -10.66 -13.97 7.63
CA ASP A 450 -9.82 -15.16 7.66
C ASP A 450 -10.30 -16.22 6.67
N SER A 451 -11.63 -16.37 6.54
CA SER A 451 -12.25 -17.22 5.53
C SER A 451 -11.96 -16.71 4.12
N LEU A 452 -12.13 -15.40 3.87
CA LEU A 452 -11.83 -14.79 2.58
C LEU A 452 -10.35 -14.97 2.19
N ARG A 453 -9.42 -14.75 3.12
CA ARG A 453 -7.98 -14.94 2.89
C ARG A 453 -7.60 -16.41 2.70
N ALA A 454 -8.27 -17.32 3.39
CA ALA A 454 -8.10 -18.76 3.16
C ALA A 454 -8.62 -19.14 1.76
N TRP A 455 -9.77 -18.60 1.37
CA TRP A 455 -10.37 -18.80 0.06
C TRP A 455 -9.47 -18.28 -1.07
N ILE A 456 -9.00 -17.02 -1.04
CA ILE A 456 -8.10 -16.47 -2.08
C ILE A 456 -6.81 -17.30 -2.21
N ARG A 457 -6.29 -17.85 -1.11
CA ARG A 457 -5.10 -18.74 -1.15
C ARG A 457 -5.40 -20.09 -1.81
N LYS A 458 -6.61 -20.61 -1.62
CA LYS A 458 -7.07 -21.89 -2.18
C LYS A 458 -7.50 -21.77 -3.65
N THR A 459 -8.17 -20.68 -3.97
CA THR A 459 -8.70 -20.33 -5.29
C THR A 459 -8.10 -19.00 -5.71
N PRO A 460 -6.87 -18.98 -6.26
CA PRO A 460 -6.30 -17.76 -6.81
C PRO A 460 -7.20 -17.16 -7.90
N VAL A 461 -7.44 -15.86 -7.84
CA VAL A 461 -8.30 -15.12 -8.78
C VAL A 461 -7.51 -14.05 -9.54
N SER A 462 -8.01 -13.63 -10.70
CA SER A 462 -7.33 -12.65 -11.56
C SER A 462 -7.37 -11.22 -11.03
N ILE A 463 -8.39 -10.85 -10.26
CA ILE A 463 -8.61 -9.48 -9.76
C ILE A 463 -8.38 -9.36 -8.26
N ASN A 464 -8.06 -8.16 -7.80
CA ASN A 464 -8.00 -7.86 -6.37
C ASN A 464 -9.39 -7.89 -5.73
N VAL A 465 -9.45 -8.29 -4.47
CA VAL A 465 -10.69 -8.36 -3.68
C VAL A 465 -10.49 -7.61 -2.37
N ALA A 466 -11.34 -6.62 -2.12
CA ALA A 466 -11.49 -5.96 -0.83
C ALA A 466 -12.88 -6.28 -0.26
N THR A 467 -13.07 -6.12 1.06
CA THR A 467 -14.38 -6.38 1.68
C THR A 467 -14.69 -5.39 2.77
N TYR A 468 -15.98 -5.08 2.92
CA TYR A 468 -16.56 -4.54 4.14
C TYR A 468 -17.01 -5.67 5.07
N THR A 469 -17.21 -5.35 6.34
CA THR A 469 -17.89 -6.20 7.32
C THR A 469 -19.36 -5.81 7.34
N GLY A 470 -20.24 -6.77 7.07
CA GLY A 470 -21.68 -6.56 6.92
C GLY A 470 -22.44 -6.58 8.24
N GLN A 471 -23.25 -5.57 8.49
CA GLN A 471 -24.05 -5.44 9.70
C GLN A 471 -25.14 -6.53 9.82
N SER A 472 -25.76 -6.94 8.72
CA SER A 472 -26.74 -8.04 8.73
C SER A 472 -26.09 -9.37 9.12
N THR A 473 -24.87 -9.65 8.64
CA THR A 473 -24.09 -10.81 9.09
C THR A 473 -23.82 -10.79 10.60
N LEU A 474 -23.47 -9.62 11.15
CA LEU A 474 -23.27 -9.46 12.60
C LEU A 474 -24.57 -9.74 13.37
N ARG A 475 -25.71 -9.24 12.88
CA ARG A 475 -27.03 -9.52 13.46
C ARG A 475 -27.37 -11.00 13.42
N GLU A 476 -27.21 -11.65 12.28
CA GLU A 476 -27.49 -13.08 12.13
C GLU A 476 -26.71 -13.93 13.14
N ILE A 477 -25.42 -13.62 13.35
CA ILE A 477 -24.55 -14.31 14.31
C ILE A 477 -25.03 -14.09 15.75
N PHE A 478 -25.17 -12.83 16.19
CA PHE A 478 -25.36 -12.52 17.61
C PHE A 478 -26.81 -12.52 18.07
N MET A 479 -27.76 -12.35 17.14
CA MET A 479 -29.19 -12.50 17.40
C MET A 479 -29.68 -13.93 17.10
N GLN A 480 -28.78 -14.85 16.76
CA GLN A 480 -29.08 -16.28 16.50
C GLN A 480 -30.17 -16.46 15.43
N GLY A 481 -30.12 -15.63 14.38
CA GLY A 481 -31.09 -15.62 13.30
C GLY A 481 -32.42 -14.90 13.59
N ASP A 482 -32.70 -14.52 14.85
CA ASP A 482 -33.90 -13.74 15.21
C ASP A 482 -33.71 -12.23 14.91
N VAL A 483 -33.60 -11.91 13.63
CA VAL A 483 -33.21 -10.58 13.13
C VAL A 483 -34.39 -9.63 12.91
N LEU A 484 -35.64 -10.08 13.07
CA LEU A 484 -36.87 -9.30 12.85
C LEU A 484 -37.30 -8.47 14.07
N ARG A 485 -36.33 -7.99 14.85
CA ARG A 485 -36.52 -7.18 16.05
C ARG A 485 -35.35 -6.23 16.25
N LYS A 486 -35.41 -5.35 17.24
CA LYS A 486 -34.24 -4.57 17.64
C LYS A 486 -33.21 -5.46 18.34
N ALA A 487 -31.93 -5.19 18.10
CA ALA A 487 -30.87 -5.80 18.90
C ALA A 487 -30.89 -5.24 20.33
N THR A 488 -30.56 -6.08 21.29
CA THR A 488 -30.31 -5.69 22.69
C THR A 488 -28.92 -5.10 22.84
N ASP A 489 -28.68 -4.34 23.90
CA ASP A 489 -27.36 -3.72 24.15
C ASP A 489 -26.22 -4.76 24.21
N VAL A 490 -26.48 -5.94 24.78
CA VAL A 490 -25.51 -7.05 24.86
C VAL A 490 -25.18 -7.60 23.47
N GLU A 491 -26.17 -7.72 22.59
CA GLU A 491 -25.95 -8.14 21.21
C GLU A 491 -25.15 -7.09 20.44
N ILE A 492 -25.48 -5.80 20.61
CA ILE A 492 -24.73 -4.69 19.99
C ILE A 492 -23.28 -4.69 20.46
N ASP A 493 -23.02 -4.86 21.75
CA ASP A 493 -21.65 -4.96 22.27
C ASP A 493 -20.90 -6.16 21.70
N SER A 494 -21.58 -7.29 21.50
CA SER A 494 -20.99 -8.47 20.85
C SER A 494 -20.66 -8.21 19.38
N MET A 495 -21.55 -7.53 18.64
CA MET A 495 -21.31 -7.11 17.25
C MET A 495 -20.10 -6.17 17.16
N LYS A 496 -19.97 -5.22 18.09
CA LYS A 496 -18.82 -4.28 18.15
C LYS A 496 -17.49 -5.02 18.34
N VAL A 497 -17.45 -6.03 19.20
CA VAL A 497 -16.24 -6.84 19.42
C VAL A 497 -15.81 -7.54 18.14
N LEU A 498 -16.72 -8.25 17.46
CA LEU A 498 -16.38 -8.95 16.22
C LEU A 498 -16.02 -7.96 15.10
N LEU A 499 -16.77 -6.86 14.97
CA LEU A 499 -16.47 -5.80 14.01
C LEU A 499 -15.06 -5.25 14.22
N ALA A 500 -14.66 -4.93 15.45
CA ALA A 500 -13.31 -4.45 15.76
C ALA A 500 -12.23 -5.46 15.35
N MET A 501 -12.46 -6.76 15.57
CA MET A 501 -11.55 -7.82 15.15
C MET A 501 -11.43 -7.90 13.62
N GLU A 502 -12.53 -7.82 12.88
CA GLU A 502 -12.49 -7.83 11.42
C GLU A 502 -11.83 -6.57 10.84
N LEU A 503 -12.04 -5.41 11.47
CA LEU A 503 -11.34 -4.18 11.13
C LEU A 503 -9.83 -4.30 11.35
N ASP A 504 -9.38 -4.99 12.41
CA ASP A 504 -7.95 -5.25 12.66
C ASP A 504 -7.34 -6.24 11.64
N LYS A 505 -8.16 -7.12 11.06
CA LYS A 505 -7.75 -8.05 10.00
C LYS A 505 -7.70 -7.40 8.61
N GLY A 506 -8.21 -6.18 8.46
CA GLY A 506 -8.09 -5.38 7.25
C GLY A 506 -9.40 -5.07 6.52
N SER A 507 -10.57 -5.24 7.16
CA SER A 507 -11.86 -4.80 6.61
C SER A 507 -11.82 -3.31 6.25
N LEU A 508 -12.39 -2.93 5.11
CA LEU A 508 -12.49 -1.52 4.73
C LEU A 508 -13.37 -0.72 5.71
N GLY A 509 -14.34 -1.38 6.32
CA GLY A 509 -15.27 -0.72 7.23
C GLY A 509 -16.54 -1.52 7.51
N LEU A 510 -17.62 -0.79 7.77
CA LEU A 510 -18.96 -1.33 8.01
C LEU A 510 -19.86 -1.08 6.80
N SER A 511 -20.56 -2.10 6.32
CA SER A 511 -21.65 -1.97 5.35
C SER A 511 -23.00 -2.29 6.00
N THR A 512 -24.06 -1.63 5.55
CA THR A 512 -25.45 -1.92 5.95
C THR A 512 -26.37 -2.12 4.75
N GLY A 513 -27.37 -2.97 4.97
CA GLY A 513 -28.46 -3.27 4.04
C GLY A 513 -29.80 -2.92 4.66
N LEU A 514 -30.02 -1.65 5.00
CA LEU A 514 -31.12 -1.26 5.90
C LEU A 514 -32.52 -1.47 5.29
N GLU A 515 -32.64 -1.62 3.98
CA GLU A 515 -33.88 -1.97 3.29
C GLU A 515 -34.29 -3.44 3.53
N TYR A 516 -33.30 -4.34 3.67
CA TYR A 516 -33.52 -5.79 3.77
C TYR A 516 -33.99 -6.20 5.16
N GLU A 517 -34.85 -7.22 5.24
CA GLU A 517 -35.49 -7.68 6.49
C GLU A 517 -34.47 -7.98 7.62
N ALA A 518 -33.28 -8.47 7.28
CA ALA A 518 -32.22 -8.77 8.25
C ALA A 518 -31.72 -7.54 9.01
N ALA A 519 -31.84 -6.34 8.45
CA ALA A 519 -31.43 -5.08 9.07
C ALA A 519 -32.54 -4.03 9.18
N PHE A 520 -33.68 -4.22 8.52
CA PHE A 520 -34.81 -3.28 8.50
C PHE A 520 -35.30 -2.90 9.91
N TYR A 521 -35.25 -3.84 10.85
CA TYR A 521 -35.67 -3.65 12.24
C TYR A 521 -34.57 -3.11 13.17
N SER A 522 -33.36 -2.86 12.65
CA SER A 522 -32.28 -2.19 13.39
C SER A 522 -32.68 -0.78 13.82
N SER A 523 -32.20 -0.34 14.99
CA SER A 523 -32.35 1.05 15.40
C SER A 523 -31.22 1.93 14.86
N PRO A 524 -31.44 3.25 14.68
CA PRO A 524 -30.35 4.17 14.36
C PRO A 524 -29.22 4.13 15.40
N SER A 525 -29.54 3.92 16.69
CA SER A 525 -28.54 3.81 17.76
C SER A 525 -27.60 2.62 17.58
N GLU A 526 -28.11 1.47 17.14
CA GLU A 526 -27.30 0.28 16.84
C GLU A 526 -26.28 0.60 15.75
N VAL A 527 -26.72 1.20 14.64
CA VAL A 527 -25.85 1.55 13.52
C VAL A 527 -24.81 2.60 13.93
N ILE A 528 -25.20 3.61 14.71
CA ILE A 528 -24.29 4.64 15.23
C ILE A 528 -23.18 4.02 16.09
N GLU A 529 -23.50 3.07 16.98
CA GLU A 529 -22.51 2.44 17.85
C GLU A 529 -21.51 1.55 17.07
N LEU A 530 -21.99 0.86 16.04
CA LEU A 530 -21.12 0.11 15.11
C LEU A 530 -20.27 1.07 14.25
N ALA A 531 -20.83 2.18 13.79
CA ALA A 531 -20.12 3.21 13.04
C ALA A 531 -19.02 3.88 13.89
N LYS A 532 -19.28 4.18 15.17
CA LYS A 532 -18.26 4.70 16.11
C LYS A 532 -17.12 3.70 16.31
N THR A 533 -17.46 2.41 16.45
CA THR A 533 -16.46 1.33 16.54
C THR A 533 -15.59 1.27 15.29
N THR A 534 -16.20 1.47 14.12
CA THR A 534 -15.51 1.53 12.82
C THR A 534 -14.60 2.76 12.70
N ALA A 535 -15.08 3.91 13.15
CA ALA A 535 -14.34 5.17 13.14
C ALA A 535 -13.07 5.08 13.99
N ALA A 536 -13.15 4.44 15.17
CA ALA A 536 -12.02 4.24 16.07
C ALA A 536 -10.88 3.41 15.45
N LYS A 537 -11.16 2.66 14.37
CA LYS A 537 -10.17 1.87 13.61
C LYS A 537 -9.80 2.50 12.26
N GLY A 538 -10.28 3.71 11.97
CA GLY A 538 -10.02 4.42 10.72
C GLY A 538 -10.78 3.89 9.50
N GLY A 539 -11.84 3.09 9.71
CA GLY A 539 -12.65 2.53 8.62
C GLY A 539 -13.57 3.53 7.91
N ARG A 540 -14.43 3.00 7.05
CA ARG A 540 -15.47 3.73 6.32
C ARG A 540 -16.86 3.14 6.62
N TYR A 541 -17.91 3.91 6.42
CA TYR A 541 -19.28 3.41 6.51
C TYR A 541 -19.97 3.54 5.16
N ILE A 542 -20.55 2.46 4.67
CA ILE A 542 -21.35 2.45 3.44
C ILE A 542 -22.73 1.90 3.72
N SER A 543 -23.74 2.39 3.01
CA SER A 543 -25.11 1.98 3.26
C SER A 543 -25.90 1.89 1.98
N HIS A 544 -26.49 0.71 1.77
CA HIS A 544 -27.77 0.63 1.13
C HIS A 544 -28.79 1.17 2.15
N LEU A 545 -29.36 2.31 1.80
CA LEU A 545 -30.24 3.10 2.66
C LEU A 545 -31.48 2.32 3.10
N ARG A 546 -32.13 2.78 4.17
CA ARG A 546 -33.34 2.12 4.68
C ARG A 546 -34.52 2.19 3.71
N SER A 547 -34.54 3.23 2.88
CA SER A 547 -35.53 3.43 1.84
C SER A 547 -34.89 4.23 0.70
N GLU A 548 -35.13 3.77 -0.52
CA GLU A 548 -34.78 4.48 -1.76
C GLU A 548 -36.03 5.10 -2.43
N ASP A 549 -37.16 5.03 -1.73
CA ASP A 549 -38.51 5.27 -2.24
C ASP A 549 -39.33 6.23 -1.35
N VAL A 550 -40.28 5.71 -0.56
CA VAL A 550 -41.28 6.45 0.21
C VAL A 550 -40.59 7.37 1.21
N SER A 551 -39.58 6.86 1.93
CA SER A 551 -38.87 7.53 3.02
C SER A 551 -37.41 7.84 2.72
N LEU A 552 -37.10 8.14 1.44
CA LEU A 552 -35.74 8.45 0.99
C LEU A 552 -35.12 9.66 1.73
N GLU A 553 -35.88 10.72 2.00
CA GLU A 553 -35.36 11.92 2.68
C GLU A 553 -34.97 11.63 4.14
N GLU A 554 -35.77 10.81 4.82
CA GLU A 554 -35.48 10.31 6.16
C GLU A 554 -34.26 9.39 6.17
N ALA A 555 -34.13 8.51 5.17
CA ALA A 555 -32.99 7.60 5.05
C ALA A 555 -31.68 8.34 4.75
N ILE A 556 -31.71 9.39 3.92
CA ILE A 556 -30.58 10.30 3.73
C ILE A 556 -30.24 11.00 5.05
N SER A 557 -31.25 11.48 5.77
CA SER A 557 -31.03 12.13 7.08
C SER A 557 -30.39 11.17 8.09
N GLU A 558 -30.76 9.88 8.06
CA GLU A 558 -30.17 8.84 8.91
C GLU A 558 -28.66 8.65 8.65
N ILE A 559 -28.23 8.49 7.39
CA ILE A 559 -26.80 8.34 7.08
C ILE A 559 -25.99 9.60 7.41
N LEU A 560 -26.56 10.79 7.20
CA LEU A 560 -25.92 12.05 7.57
C LEU A 560 -25.74 12.16 9.09
N GLU A 561 -26.74 11.73 9.87
CA GLU A 561 -26.64 11.70 11.33
C GLU A 561 -25.61 10.68 11.82
N ILE A 562 -25.53 9.51 11.20
CA ILE A 562 -24.48 8.53 11.48
C ILE A 562 -23.09 9.13 11.23
N GLY A 563 -22.89 9.77 10.07
CA GLY A 563 -21.63 10.44 9.73
C GLY A 563 -21.26 11.54 10.73
N ARG A 564 -22.24 12.32 11.16
CA ARG A 564 -22.08 13.38 12.17
C ARG A 564 -21.68 12.84 13.55
N GLN A 565 -22.40 11.84 14.06
CA GLN A 565 -22.17 11.31 15.41
C GLN A 565 -20.91 10.45 15.50
N ALA A 566 -20.65 9.61 14.49
CA ALA A 566 -19.48 8.74 14.47
C ALA A 566 -18.22 9.45 13.97
N LYS A 567 -18.34 10.62 13.33
CA LYS A 567 -17.24 11.35 12.68
C LYS A 567 -16.45 10.46 11.71
N ILE A 568 -17.19 9.70 10.92
CA ILE A 568 -16.67 8.74 9.95
C ILE A 568 -17.04 9.18 8.54
N PRO A 569 -16.21 8.94 7.51
CA PRO A 569 -16.66 9.07 6.14
C PRO A 569 -17.79 8.09 5.85
N VAL A 570 -18.83 8.58 5.19
CA VAL A 570 -20.05 7.85 4.88
C VAL A 570 -20.31 7.84 3.37
N GLN A 571 -20.75 6.72 2.81
CA GLN A 571 -21.09 6.60 1.39
C GLN A 571 -22.50 6.02 1.23
N ILE A 572 -23.31 6.65 0.36
CA ILE A 572 -24.56 6.08 -0.11
C ILE A 572 -24.20 5.08 -1.22
N SER A 573 -24.48 3.80 -0.99
CA SER A 573 -24.37 2.78 -2.03
C SER A 573 -25.47 3.00 -3.06
N HIS A 574 -25.10 2.85 -4.35
CA HIS A 574 -25.97 2.84 -5.52
C HIS A 574 -27.10 3.88 -5.48
N ILE A 575 -26.75 5.14 -5.21
CA ILE A 575 -27.70 6.24 -5.02
C ILE A 575 -28.72 6.31 -6.16
N LYS A 576 -30.00 6.35 -5.80
CA LYS A 576 -31.12 6.39 -6.75
C LYS A 576 -32.38 7.01 -6.15
N ILE A 577 -33.36 7.27 -7.02
CA ILE A 577 -34.72 7.66 -6.65
C ILE A 577 -35.66 6.63 -7.27
N ALA A 578 -36.16 5.70 -6.46
CA ALA A 578 -36.95 4.58 -6.96
C ALA A 578 -38.40 4.98 -7.31
N MET A 579 -38.99 5.95 -6.59
CA MET A 579 -40.37 6.39 -6.84
C MET A 579 -40.52 7.25 -8.08
N ARG A 580 -41.35 6.80 -9.02
CA ARG A 580 -41.70 7.51 -10.27
C ARG A 580 -42.19 8.94 -10.05
N SER A 581 -43.07 9.15 -9.08
CA SER A 581 -43.59 10.48 -8.73
C SER A 581 -42.53 11.43 -8.16
N LYS A 582 -41.34 10.94 -7.77
CA LYS A 582 -40.22 11.74 -7.27
C LYS A 582 -39.08 11.92 -8.28
N TRP A 583 -39.16 11.34 -9.48
CA TRP A 583 -38.12 11.50 -10.50
C TRP A 583 -37.90 12.97 -10.87
N GLY A 584 -36.66 13.31 -11.21
CA GLY A 584 -36.23 14.69 -11.49
C GLY A 584 -35.92 15.51 -10.23
N SER A 585 -35.92 14.90 -9.04
CA SER A 585 -35.60 15.58 -7.77
C SER A 585 -34.16 15.39 -7.29
N SER A 586 -33.28 14.79 -8.11
CA SER A 586 -31.86 14.59 -7.78
C SER A 586 -31.16 15.88 -7.33
N ASP A 587 -31.50 17.04 -7.91
CA ASP A 587 -30.87 18.33 -7.56
C ASP A 587 -31.19 18.76 -6.13
N LYS A 588 -32.34 18.36 -5.58
CA LYS A 588 -32.67 18.61 -4.16
C LYS A 588 -31.80 17.74 -3.26
N ILE A 589 -31.64 16.46 -3.61
CA ILE A 589 -30.80 15.51 -2.87
C ILE A 589 -29.34 15.97 -2.90
N ILE A 590 -28.79 16.27 -4.08
CA ILE A 590 -27.40 16.72 -4.24
C ILE A 590 -27.13 17.95 -3.37
N ARG A 591 -28.02 18.96 -3.37
CA ARG A 591 -27.89 20.13 -2.49
C ARG A 591 -27.86 19.76 -1.01
N GLN A 592 -28.71 18.84 -0.57
CA GLN A 592 -28.69 18.35 0.81
C GLN A 592 -27.35 17.68 1.16
N LEU A 593 -26.78 16.89 0.25
CA LEU A 593 -25.48 16.25 0.44
C LEU A 593 -24.34 17.28 0.45
N GLU A 594 -24.38 18.29 -0.43
CA GLU A 594 -23.41 19.39 -0.45
C GLU A 594 -23.45 20.23 0.83
N ASP A 595 -24.65 20.58 1.31
CA ASP A 595 -24.83 21.27 2.58
C ASP A 595 -24.25 20.47 3.75
N ALA A 596 -24.43 19.15 3.75
CA ALA A 596 -23.82 18.27 4.75
C ALA A 596 -22.29 18.26 4.67
N ARG A 597 -21.71 18.27 3.45
CA ARG A 597 -20.25 18.41 3.26
C ARG A 597 -19.73 19.75 3.78
N LEU A 598 -20.45 20.84 3.55
CA LEU A 598 -20.12 22.16 4.11
C LEU A 598 -20.15 22.18 5.65
N GLN A 599 -20.97 21.32 6.26
CA GLN A 599 -21.01 21.10 7.71
C GLN A 599 -19.92 20.14 8.23
N GLY A 600 -19.01 19.66 7.37
CA GLY A 600 -17.91 18.78 7.73
C GLY A 600 -18.23 17.29 7.73
N ILE A 601 -19.40 16.87 7.22
CA ILE A 601 -19.73 15.45 7.03
C ILE A 601 -19.10 14.99 5.72
N ASN A 602 -18.17 14.04 5.77
CA ASN A 602 -17.59 13.47 4.56
C ASN A 602 -18.54 12.45 3.92
N ILE A 603 -19.59 12.94 3.26
CA ILE A 603 -20.60 12.15 2.54
C ILE A 603 -20.25 12.03 1.05
N THR A 604 -20.29 10.81 0.54
CA THR A 604 -20.04 10.45 -0.87
C THR A 604 -21.14 9.50 -1.37
N ALA A 605 -21.10 9.13 -2.65
CA ALA A 605 -22.00 8.12 -3.20
C ALA A 605 -21.30 7.26 -4.25
N ASP A 606 -21.86 6.09 -4.56
CA ASP A 606 -21.61 5.41 -5.82
C ASP A 606 -22.88 5.16 -6.62
N ILE A 607 -22.74 4.94 -7.92
CA ILE A 607 -23.86 4.73 -8.83
C ILE A 607 -23.49 3.78 -9.98
N TYR A 608 -24.45 2.97 -10.42
CA TYR A 608 -24.37 2.22 -11.66
C TYR A 608 -25.18 2.90 -12.79
N PRO A 609 -24.72 2.81 -14.05
CA PRO A 609 -25.26 3.62 -15.15
C PRO A 609 -26.47 2.97 -15.85
N TYR A 610 -27.50 2.56 -15.09
CA TYR A 610 -28.69 1.89 -15.64
C TYR A 610 -29.96 2.43 -15.00
N THR A 611 -31.05 2.49 -15.76
CA THR A 611 -32.39 2.82 -15.27
C THR A 611 -33.10 1.63 -14.61
N MET A 612 -32.39 0.50 -14.49
CA MET A 612 -32.86 -0.76 -13.95
C MET A 612 -32.00 -1.19 -12.76
N TRP A 613 -32.64 -1.79 -11.76
CA TRP A 613 -31.98 -2.41 -10.61
C TRP A 613 -32.28 -3.91 -10.58
N ASN A 614 -31.55 -4.67 -9.75
CA ASN A 614 -31.76 -6.11 -9.58
C ASN A 614 -31.78 -6.49 -8.09
N SER A 615 -32.85 -7.15 -7.65
CA SER A 615 -32.98 -7.67 -6.27
C SER A 615 -34.10 -8.71 -6.15
N THR A 616 -34.39 -9.15 -4.92
CA THR A 616 -35.62 -9.90 -4.59
C THR A 616 -36.85 -9.02 -4.83
N PRO A 617 -37.97 -9.55 -5.37
CA PRO A 617 -39.21 -8.79 -5.50
C PRO A 617 -39.76 -8.26 -4.16
N ARG A 618 -39.32 -8.81 -3.02
CA ARG A 618 -39.77 -8.37 -1.68
C ARG A 618 -39.42 -6.91 -1.37
N VAL A 619 -38.37 -6.35 -1.99
CA VAL A 619 -38.02 -4.93 -1.78
C VAL A 619 -39.11 -3.97 -2.27
N LEU A 620 -39.96 -4.42 -3.21
CA LEU A 620 -41.12 -3.66 -3.72
C LEU A 620 -42.24 -3.45 -2.68
N PHE A 621 -42.09 -3.98 -1.47
CA PHE A 621 -42.99 -3.77 -0.34
C PHE A 621 -42.25 -2.99 0.76
N PRO A 622 -42.27 -1.65 0.74
CA PRO A 622 -41.49 -0.82 1.67
C PRO A 622 -41.81 -1.13 3.13
N ASN A 623 -43.10 -1.37 3.43
CA ASN A 623 -43.62 -1.69 4.76
C ASN A 623 -43.55 -3.19 5.12
N LYS A 624 -42.98 -4.02 4.24
CA LYS A 624 -42.86 -5.49 4.43
C LYS A 624 -44.22 -6.19 4.64
N ASP A 625 -45.28 -5.62 4.07
CA ASP A 625 -46.67 -6.11 4.14
C ASP A 625 -47.02 -6.96 2.91
N PHE A 626 -46.34 -8.10 2.79
CA PHE A 626 -46.31 -8.98 1.60
C PHE A 626 -47.66 -9.53 1.10
N GLU A 627 -48.73 -9.38 1.88
CA GLU A 627 -50.08 -9.83 1.52
C GLU A 627 -51.02 -8.68 1.11
N SER A 628 -50.54 -7.43 1.16
CA SER A 628 -51.32 -6.23 0.92
C SER A 628 -51.49 -5.95 -0.57
N LEU A 629 -52.72 -6.09 -1.08
CA LEU A 629 -53.04 -5.74 -2.47
C LEU A 629 -52.81 -4.26 -2.75
N SER A 630 -53.16 -3.37 -1.81
CA SER A 630 -52.90 -1.94 -1.95
C SER A 630 -51.41 -1.61 -2.08
N SER A 631 -50.54 -2.36 -1.38
CA SER A 631 -49.09 -2.18 -1.49
C SER A 631 -48.56 -2.72 -2.81
N ALA A 632 -49.11 -3.82 -3.32
CA ALA A 632 -48.78 -4.31 -4.66
C ALA A 632 -49.26 -3.36 -5.78
N GLU A 633 -50.44 -2.75 -5.63
CA GLU A 633 -50.95 -1.71 -6.54
C GLU A 633 -50.09 -0.45 -6.49
N PHE A 634 -49.65 -0.04 -5.30
CA PHE A 634 -48.69 1.05 -5.14
C PHE A 634 -47.36 0.71 -5.83
N ALA A 635 -46.80 -0.47 -5.59
CA ALA A 635 -45.53 -0.90 -6.17
C ALA A 635 -45.55 -0.90 -7.70
N THR A 636 -46.58 -1.49 -8.30
CA THR A 636 -46.76 -1.55 -9.77
C THR A 636 -47.03 -0.18 -10.41
N ARG A 637 -47.43 0.81 -9.62
CA ARG A 637 -47.60 2.20 -10.08
C ARG A 637 -46.33 3.03 -9.92
N GLU A 638 -45.66 2.92 -8.77
CA GLU A 638 -44.63 3.87 -8.31
C GLU A 638 -43.21 3.30 -8.30
N LEU A 639 -43.03 2.00 -8.03
CA LEU A 639 -41.72 1.42 -7.67
C LEU A 639 -41.09 0.56 -8.77
N PHE A 640 -41.83 0.23 -9.81
CA PHE A 640 -41.31 -0.40 -11.02
C PHE A 640 -42.30 -0.35 -12.19
N ASP A 641 -41.81 -0.58 -13.42
CA ASP A 641 -42.66 -0.86 -14.57
C ASP A 641 -43.01 -2.34 -14.69
N PRO A 642 -44.25 -2.79 -14.47
CA PRO A 642 -44.57 -4.21 -14.62
C PRO A 642 -44.43 -4.72 -16.06
N ALA A 643 -44.52 -3.85 -17.06
CA ALA A 643 -44.38 -4.22 -18.47
C ALA A 643 -42.93 -4.22 -18.95
N ALA A 644 -41.99 -3.59 -18.21
CA ALA A 644 -40.56 -3.57 -18.54
C ALA A 644 -39.67 -4.21 -17.46
N SER A 645 -40.25 -4.86 -16.46
CA SER A 645 -39.49 -5.51 -15.38
C SER A 645 -39.61 -7.03 -15.48
N VAL A 646 -38.46 -7.68 -15.54
CA VAL A 646 -38.30 -9.07 -15.96
C VAL A 646 -37.93 -9.95 -14.78
N MET A 647 -38.58 -11.10 -14.65
CA MET A 647 -38.18 -12.14 -13.70
C MET A 647 -36.96 -12.89 -14.25
N VAL A 648 -35.75 -12.51 -13.82
CA VAL A 648 -34.50 -13.15 -14.28
C VAL A 648 -34.21 -14.47 -13.58
N ARG A 649 -34.77 -14.68 -12.39
CA ARG A 649 -34.80 -15.98 -11.73
C ARG A 649 -36.15 -16.15 -11.05
N TYR A 650 -36.78 -17.29 -11.27
CA TYR A 650 -38.00 -17.67 -10.58
C TYR A 650 -38.02 -19.19 -10.44
N THR A 651 -37.79 -19.66 -9.21
CA THR A 651 -37.65 -21.09 -8.91
C THR A 651 -38.99 -21.84 -8.94
N PRO A 652 -40.10 -21.29 -8.41
CA PRO A 652 -41.42 -21.97 -8.41
C PRO A 652 -41.91 -22.34 -9.80
N ASN A 653 -41.67 -21.47 -10.79
CA ASN A 653 -42.02 -21.72 -12.18
C ASN A 653 -40.96 -21.20 -13.17
N LYS A 654 -40.08 -22.09 -13.62
CA LYS A 654 -39.02 -21.72 -14.58
C LYS A 654 -39.56 -21.16 -15.90
N ALA A 655 -40.80 -21.46 -16.30
CA ALA A 655 -41.39 -20.92 -17.53
C ALA A 655 -41.67 -19.41 -17.46
N TRP A 656 -41.63 -18.81 -16.27
CA TRP A 656 -41.77 -17.37 -16.08
C TRP A 656 -40.43 -16.63 -16.10
N GLN A 657 -39.31 -17.35 -16.15
CA GLN A 657 -38.00 -16.72 -16.31
C GLN A 657 -37.89 -16.06 -17.67
N GLY A 658 -37.39 -14.82 -17.69
CA GLY A 658 -37.35 -13.98 -18.89
C GLY A 658 -38.67 -13.31 -19.25
N LYS A 659 -39.74 -13.52 -18.47
CA LYS A 659 -41.03 -12.84 -18.68
C LYS A 659 -41.17 -11.59 -17.81
N THR A 660 -41.95 -10.63 -18.29
CA THR A 660 -42.31 -9.45 -17.50
C THR A 660 -43.41 -9.78 -16.50
N VAL A 661 -43.55 -8.98 -15.44
CA VAL A 661 -44.65 -9.14 -14.48
C VAL A 661 -46.02 -9.00 -15.17
N SER A 662 -46.14 -8.11 -16.16
CA SER A 662 -47.36 -7.98 -16.99
C SER A 662 -47.64 -9.20 -17.86
N GLU A 663 -46.62 -9.84 -18.43
CA GLU A 663 -46.80 -11.09 -19.19
C GLU A 663 -47.25 -12.24 -18.29
N ILE A 664 -46.66 -12.36 -17.11
CA ILE A 664 -47.06 -13.36 -16.10
C ILE A 664 -48.50 -13.10 -15.66
N ALA A 665 -48.88 -11.84 -15.44
CA ALA A 665 -50.25 -11.45 -15.11
C ALA A 665 -51.23 -11.86 -16.23
N ALA A 666 -50.87 -11.61 -17.49
CA ALA A 666 -51.68 -12.02 -18.64
C ALA A 666 -51.84 -13.54 -18.75
N ILE A 667 -50.76 -14.31 -18.53
CA ILE A 667 -50.79 -15.78 -18.52
C ILE A 667 -51.77 -16.32 -17.47
N ASN A 668 -51.82 -15.68 -16.30
CA ASN A 668 -52.66 -16.11 -15.18
C ASN A 668 -54.04 -15.44 -15.12
N GLN A 669 -54.37 -14.56 -16.07
CA GLN A 669 -55.60 -13.75 -16.07
C GLN A 669 -55.76 -12.87 -14.81
N GLU A 670 -54.66 -12.26 -14.39
CA GLU A 670 -54.52 -11.43 -13.20
C GLU A 670 -54.17 -9.97 -13.58
N THR A 671 -54.35 -9.05 -12.64
CA THR A 671 -53.69 -7.74 -12.73
C THR A 671 -52.20 -7.87 -12.39
N PRO A 672 -51.33 -6.94 -12.82
CA PRO A 672 -49.92 -6.94 -12.42
C PRO A 672 -49.72 -6.96 -10.90
N ALA A 673 -50.59 -6.29 -10.13
CA ALA A 673 -50.53 -6.27 -8.67
C ALA A 673 -50.89 -7.63 -8.05
N GLN A 674 -51.92 -8.31 -8.57
CA GLN A 674 -52.27 -9.67 -8.15
C GLN A 674 -51.14 -10.65 -8.48
N SER A 675 -50.53 -10.51 -9.66
CA SER A 675 -49.42 -11.35 -10.09
C SER A 675 -48.16 -11.11 -9.25
N LEU A 676 -47.88 -9.87 -8.83
CA LEU A 676 -46.81 -9.56 -7.90
C LEU A 676 -47.03 -10.25 -6.54
N LEU A 677 -48.25 -10.19 -5.97
CA LEU A 677 -48.55 -10.92 -4.72
C LEU A 677 -48.35 -12.42 -4.87
N ARG A 678 -48.78 -13.00 -6.00
CA ARG A 678 -48.55 -14.41 -6.31
C ARG A 678 -47.06 -14.74 -6.33
N ILE A 679 -46.26 -13.95 -7.04
CA ILE A 679 -44.80 -14.12 -7.12
C ILE A 679 -44.20 -14.12 -5.71
N ILE A 680 -44.61 -13.20 -4.84
CA ILE A 680 -44.12 -13.11 -3.46
C ILE A 680 -44.51 -14.32 -2.63
N ARG A 681 -45.78 -14.74 -2.66
CA ARG A 681 -46.26 -15.92 -1.92
C ARG A 681 -45.57 -17.20 -2.34
N GLU A 682 -45.50 -17.43 -3.64
CA GLU A 682 -44.90 -18.63 -4.22
C GLU A 682 -43.37 -18.65 -4.04
N SER A 683 -42.73 -17.51 -3.77
CA SER A 683 -41.27 -17.43 -3.54
C SER A 683 -40.86 -17.29 -2.07
N ALA A 684 -41.80 -17.43 -1.14
CA ALA A 684 -41.57 -17.21 0.29
C ALA A 684 -40.77 -18.33 0.98
N ALA A 685 -40.64 -19.51 0.37
CA ALA A 685 -39.86 -20.61 0.94
C ALA A 685 -38.35 -20.42 0.72
N PRO A 686 -37.49 -20.83 1.67
CA PRO A 686 -36.03 -20.62 1.61
C PRO A 686 -35.34 -21.13 0.33
N ASP A 687 -35.88 -22.19 -0.27
CA ASP A 687 -35.33 -22.82 -1.50
C ASP A 687 -36.02 -22.32 -2.79
N GLU A 688 -37.04 -21.47 -2.70
CA GLU A 688 -37.94 -21.07 -3.79
C GLU A 688 -37.72 -19.61 -4.23
N GLY A 689 -36.47 -19.15 -4.23
CA GLY A 689 -36.15 -17.73 -4.48
C GLY A 689 -36.57 -17.18 -5.85
N ALA A 690 -36.85 -15.88 -5.85
CA ALA A 690 -37.17 -15.06 -7.01
C ALA A 690 -36.22 -13.85 -7.10
N THR A 691 -35.87 -13.44 -8.32
CA THR A 691 -35.07 -12.25 -8.59
C THR A 691 -35.66 -11.52 -9.78
N ILE A 692 -35.84 -10.21 -9.63
CA ILE A 692 -36.40 -9.32 -10.64
C ILE A 692 -35.33 -8.32 -11.09
N VAL A 693 -35.29 -8.03 -12.40
CA VAL A 693 -34.70 -6.81 -12.94
C VAL A 693 -35.83 -5.82 -13.11
N ALA A 694 -35.82 -4.74 -12.33
CA ALA A 694 -36.92 -3.79 -12.28
C ALA A 694 -36.52 -2.42 -12.82
N THR A 695 -37.33 -1.91 -13.75
CA THR A 695 -37.16 -0.59 -14.36
C THR A 695 -37.83 0.46 -13.48
N SER A 696 -37.04 1.22 -12.70
CA SER A 696 -37.59 2.27 -11.83
C SER A 696 -36.63 3.42 -11.50
N MET A 697 -35.91 3.93 -12.49
CA MET A 697 -35.09 5.12 -12.34
C MET A 697 -35.17 5.99 -13.60
N SER A 698 -34.87 7.28 -13.47
CA SER A 698 -34.82 8.21 -14.59
C SER A 698 -33.39 8.47 -15.05
N GLU A 699 -33.19 8.58 -16.37
CA GLU A 699 -31.89 8.93 -16.95
C GLU A 699 -31.40 10.31 -16.48
N THR A 700 -32.32 11.25 -16.27
CA THR A 700 -32.02 12.59 -15.77
C THR A 700 -31.39 12.56 -14.39
N ASP A 701 -31.96 11.78 -13.46
CA ASP A 701 -31.43 11.68 -12.09
C ASP A 701 -30.07 10.97 -12.09
N ILE A 702 -29.90 9.91 -12.89
CA ILE A 702 -28.61 9.22 -13.07
C ILE A 702 -27.54 10.18 -13.58
N ASN A 703 -27.87 10.99 -14.60
CA ASN A 703 -26.98 12.01 -15.16
C ASN A 703 -26.53 13.03 -14.10
N ASN A 704 -27.46 13.48 -13.26
CA ASN A 704 -27.15 14.44 -12.21
C ASN A 704 -26.28 13.83 -11.10
N PHE A 705 -26.58 12.61 -10.66
CA PHE A 705 -25.76 11.91 -9.68
C PHE A 705 -24.36 11.59 -10.23
N LEU A 706 -24.23 11.16 -11.49
CA LEU A 706 -22.93 10.93 -12.14
C LEU A 706 -22.09 12.22 -12.22
N LYS A 707 -22.73 13.37 -12.44
CA LYS A 707 -22.06 14.69 -12.48
C LYS A 707 -21.60 15.17 -11.11
N TRP A 708 -22.26 14.77 -10.03
CA TRP A 708 -21.86 15.20 -8.69
C TRP A 708 -20.41 14.78 -8.40
N PRO A 709 -19.49 15.70 -8.04
CA PRO A 709 -18.06 15.40 -7.97
C PRO A 709 -17.70 14.22 -7.06
N TYR A 710 -18.48 14.00 -6.00
CA TYR A 710 -18.27 12.99 -4.97
C TYR A 710 -18.95 11.64 -5.25
N THR A 711 -19.54 11.46 -6.43
CA THR A 711 -20.06 10.18 -6.91
C THR A 711 -18.98 9.41 -7.67
N ASN A 712 -18.64 8.21 -7.21
CA ASN A 712 -17.83 7.25 -7.97
C ASN A 712 -18.72 6.23 -8.71
N VAL A 713 -18.13 5.50 -9.67
CA VAL A 713 -18.88 4.47 -10.44
C VAL A 713 -18.79 3.13 -9.74
N CYS A 714 -19.89 2.38 -9.74
CA CYS A 714 -19.94 0.97 -9.35
C CYS A 714 -20.70 0.14 -10.38
N SER A 715 -20.57 -1.19 -10.29
CA SER A 715 -21.39 -2.10 -11.09
C SER A 715 -22.67 -2.52 -10.38
N ASP A 716 -22.62 -2.75 -9.07
CA ASP A 716 -23.62 -3.53 -8.30
C ASP A 716 -23.93 -4.89 -8.98
N GLY A 717 -22.96 -5.38 -9.76
CA GLY A 717 -23.12 -6.47 -10.69
C GLY A 717 -22.61 -7.79 -10.15
N ALA A 718 -23.09 -8.87 -10.77
CA ALA A 718 -22.62 -10.24 -10.57
C ALA A 718 -22.33 -10.89 -11.92
N MET A 719 -21.78 -12.11 -11.90
CA MET A 719 -21.43 -12.87 -13.12
C MET A 719 -22.61 -13.21 -14.04
N LYS A 720 -23.86 -13.08 -13.58
CA LYS A 720 -25.08 -13.37 -14.35
C LYS A 720 -26.25 -12.50 -13.85
N GLY A 721 -27.30 -12.35 -14.65
CA GLY A 721 -28.55 -11.71 -14.25
C GLY A 721 -28.73 -10.33 -14.89
N HIS A 722 -28.17 -9.29 -14.28
CA HIS A 722 -28.31 -7.91 -14.76
C HIS A 722 -27.14 -7.49 -15.68
N PRO A 723 -27.36 -6.76 -16.78
CA PRO A 723 -26.29 -6.35 -17.72
C PRO A 723 -25.16 -5.52 -17.07
N ARG A 724 -25.47 -4.81 -15.97
CA ARG A 724 -24.49 -4.06 -15.15
C ARG A 724 -23.26 -4.89 -14.73
N GLY A 725 -23.40 -6.21 -14.57
CA GLY A 725 -22.27 -7.10 -14.28
C GLY A 725 -21.22 -7.22 -15.39
N HIS A 726 -21.54 -6.84 -16.63
CA HIS A 726 -20.61 -6.98 -17.77
C HIS A 726 -20.37 -5.67 -18.53
N GLY A 727 -21.03 -4.58 -18.14
CA GLY A 727 -21.02 -3.35 -18.93
C GLY A 727 -21.05 -2.04 -18.16
N ALA A 728 -21.10 -1.99 -16.83
CA ALA A 728 -21.21 -0.73 -16.10
C ALA A 728 -20.10 0.28 -16.46
N PHE A 729 -18.83 -0.12 -16.39
CA PHE A 729 -17.73 0.82 -16.65
C PHE A 729 -17.65 1.23 -18.13
N PRO A 730 -17.67 0.30 -19.10
CA PRO A 730 -17.71 0.63 -20.53
C PRO A 730 -18.94 1.43 -20.95
N ARG A 731 -20.08 1.28 -20.27
CA ARG A 731 -21.28 2.10 -20.51
C ARG A 731 -21.06 3.56 -20.13
N VAL A 732 -20.41 3.84 -19.00
CA VAL A 732 -20.04 5.22 -18.63
C VAL A 732 -19.12 5.82 -19.70
N LEU A 733 -18.08 5.09 -20.12
CA LEU A 733 -17.10 5.59 -21.08
C LEU A 733 -17.68 5.74 -22.50
N GLY A 734 -18.49 4.79 -22.95
CA GLY A 734 -19.09 4.81 -24.28
C GLY A 734 -20.30 5.75 -24.37
N ARG A 735 -21.28 5.58 -23.47
CA ARG A 735 -22.55 6.33 -23.55
C ARG A 735 -22.45 7.69 -22.89
N TYR A 736 -22.01 7.75 -21.64
CA TYR A 736 -22.07 8.99 -20.87
C TYR A 736 -20.93 9.95 -21.23
N VAL A 737 -19.73 9.46 -21.51
CA VAL A 737 -18.59 10.29 -21.93
C VAL A 737 -18.62 10.54 -23.44
N ARG A 738 -18.48 9.51 -24.28
CA ARG A 738 -18.34 9.70 -25.74
C ARG A 738 -19.64 10.18 -26.41
N GLU A 739 -20.77 9.52 -26.17
CA GLU A 739 -22.02 9.81 -26.89
C GLU A 739 -22.77 11.02 -26.31
N GLN A 740 -22.95 11.09 -24.99
CA GLN A 740 -23.71 12.16 -24.32
C GLN A 740 -22.86 13.36 -23.91
N GLN A 741 -21.53 13.24 -23.88
CA GLN A 741 -20.61 14.30 -23.43
C GLN A 741 -20.97 14.84 -22.03
N LEU A 742 -21.41 13.95 -21.13
CA LEU A 742 -21.85 14.30 -19.77
C LEU A 742 -20.70 14.86 -18.93
N MET A 743 -19.49 14.34 -19.15
CA MET A 743 -18.25 14.75 -18.48
C MET A 743 -17.02 14.42 -19.36
N PRO A 744 -15.86 15.06 -19.12
CA PRO A 744 -14.60 14.67 -19.75
C PRO A 744 -14.19 13.22 -19.41
N LEU A 745 -13.42 12.59 -20.31
CA LEU A 745 -12.92 11.23 -20.11
C LEU A 745 -12.06 11.12 -18.85
N GLU A 746 -11.21 12.10 -18.59
CA GLU A 746 -10.34 12.17 -17.42
C GLU A 746 -11.14 12.21 -16.11
N THR A 747 -12.27 12.92 -16.10
CA THR A 747 -13.19 12.96 -14.95
C THR A 747 -13.84 11.60 -14.73
N ALA A 748 -14.28 10.92 -15.79
CA ALA A 748 -14.86 9.58 -15.67
C ALA A 748 -13.83 8.57 -15.16
N ILE A 749 -12.60 8.59 -15.67
CA ILE A 749 -11.51 7.72 -15.18
C ILE A 749 -11.19 8.02 -13.72
N HIS A 750 -11.09 9.28 -13.31
CA HIS A 750 -10.90 9.66 -11.90
C HIS A 750 -12.00 9.07 -11.00
N LYS A 751 -13.26 9.17 -11.42
CA LYS A 751 -14.44 8.59 -10.74
C LYS A 751 -14.48 7.07 -10.69
N MET A 752 -13.69 6.37 -11.50
CA MET A 752 -13.58 4.91 -11.51
C MET A 752 -12.31 4.41 -10.82
N THR A 753 -11.40 5.32 -10.42
CA THR A 753 -10.05 4.98 -9.99
C THR A 753 -9.69 5.71 -8.68
N SER A 754 -9.02 6.87 -8.74
CA SER A 754 -8.48 7.50 -7.53
C SER A 754 -9.56 8.04 -6.60
N LEU A 755 -10.67 8.58 -7.12
CA LEU A 755 -11.81 9.00 -6.29
C LEU A 755 -12.40 7.80 -5.55
N THR A 756 -12.59 6.69 -6.27
CA THR A 756 -13.08 5.44 -5.69
C THR A 756 -12.17 4.97 -4.58
N ALA A 757 -10.85 4.91 -4.84
CA ALA A 757 -9.85 4.47 -3.86
C ALA A 757 -9.88 5.35 -2.60
N GLU A 758 -9.99 6.67 -2.74
CA GLU A 758 -10.11 7.62 -1.63
C GLU A 758 -11.38 7.39 -0.80
N ASN A 759 -12.54 7.32 -1.47
CA ASN A 759 -13.85 7.15 -0.82
C ASN A 759 -13.89 5.89 0.05
N ILE A 760 -13.38 4.77 -0.45
CA ILE A 760 -13.41 3.47 0.25
C ILE A 760 -12.15 3.19 1.09
N GLY A 761 -11.16 4.09 1.11
CA GLY A 761 -9.97 3.98 1.96
C GLY A 761 -8.90 2.99 1.49
N ILE A 762 -8.74 2.80 0.17
CA ILE A 762 -7.65 2.02 -0.42
C ILE A 762 -6.48 2.95 -0.79
N GLN A 763 -5.27 2.58 -0.39
CA GLN A 763 -4.04 3.32 -0.71
C GLN A 763 -3.21 2.62 -1.79
N GLN A 764 -2.34 3.38 -2.47
CA GLN A 764 -1.37 2.88 -3.47
C GLN A 764 -2.00 2.15 -4.68
N ARG A 765 -3.28 2.41 -4.96
CA ARG A 765 -4.03 1.97 -6.15
C ARG A 765 -4.88 3.14 -6.65
N GLY A 766 -5.41 3.01 -7.88
CA GLY A 766 -6.25 4.04 -8.49
C GLY A 766 -5.48 5.21 -9.11
N LEU A 767 -4.15 5.20 -9.10
CA LEU A 767 -3.30 6.17 -9.81
C LEU A 767 -2.19 5.46 -10.59
N ILE A 768 -1.82 6.00 -11.74
CA ILE A 768 -0.57 5.66 -12.44
C ILE A 768 0.52 6.59 -11.90
N ALA A 769 1.23 6.12 -10.87
CA ALA A 769 2.33 6.86 -10.25
C ALA A 769 3.45 5.91 -9.80
N PRO A 770 4.74 6.34 -9.77
CA PRO A 770 5.82 5.52 -9.25
C PRO A 770 5.52 5.02 -7.82
N GLY A 771 5.75 3.73 -7.59
CA GLY A 771 5.47 3.04 -6.31
C GLY A 771 4.04 2.52 -6.15
N TYR A 772 3.07 2.95 -6.97
CA TYR A 772 1.72 2.39 -6.97
C TYR A 772 1.70 0.99 -7.58
N PHE A 773 0.73 0.16 -7.18
CA PHE A 773 0.53 -1.15 -7.82
C PHE A 773 0.19 -0.96 -9.30
N ALA A 774 0.74 -1.83 -10.15
CA ALA A 774 0.47 -1.84 -11.59
C ALA A 774 -0.86 -2.55 -11.88
N ASP A 775 -1.95 -1.98 -11.39
CA ASP A 775 -3.30 -2.26 -11.83
C ASP A 775 -3.64 -1.29 -12.95
N LEU A 776 -3.76 -1.78 -14.18
CA LEU A 776 -3.84 -0.94 -15.37
C LEU A 776 -4.87 -1.48 -16.36
N VAL A 777 -5.50 -0.58 -17.12
CA VAL A 777 -6.34 -0.92 -18.27
C VAL A 777 -5.88 -0.13 -19.48
N LEU A 778 -5.71 -0.82 -20.61
CA LEU A 778 -5.55 -0.21 -21.92
C LEU A 778 -6.85 -0.37 -22.71
N PHE A 779 -7.44 0.74 -23.12
CA PHE A 779 -8.71 0.73 -23.88
C PHE A 779 -8.72 1.79 -24.98
N ASP A 780 -9.58 1.57 -25.97
CA ASP A 780 -9.83 2.49 -27.07
C ASP A 780 -11.05 3.38 -26.76
N PRO A 781 -10.87 4.70 -26.54
CA PRO A 781 -11.96 5.59 -26.17
C PRO A 781 -13.02 5.72 -27.28
N GLU A 782 -12.64 5.48 -28.54
CA GLU A 782 -13.54 5.61 -29.69
C GLU A 782 -14.49 4.41 -29.82
N THR A 783 -14.11 3.25 -29.29
CA THR A 783 -14.89 2.00 -29.48
C THR A 783 -15.41 1.38 -28.18
N ILE A 784 -14.96 1.85 -27.01
CA ILE A 784 -15.40 1.28 -25.73
C ILE A 784 -16.91 1.41 -25.54
N ILE A 785 -17.59 0.29 -25.29
CA ILE A 785 -19.05 0.24 -25.09
C ILE A 785 -19.49 -1.07 -24.41
N ASP A 786 -20.61 -1.00 -23.68
CA ASP A 786 -21.32 -2.15 -23.13
C ASP A 786 -22.15 -2.88 -24.19
N ASN A 787 -22.05 -4.22 -24.23
CA ASN A 787 -22.89 -5.05 -25.11
C ASN A 787 -23.99 -5.82 -24.37
N ALA A 788 -23.89 -5.94 -23.05
CA ALA A 788 -24.81 -6.72 -22.24
C ALA A 788 -26.22 -6.12 -22.23
N THR A 789 -27.23 -6.97 -22.40
CA THR A 789 -28.66 -6.62 -22.30
C THR A 789 -29.33 -7.44 -21.20
N VAL A 790 -30.62 -7.20 -20.93
CA VAL A 790 -31.37 -8.02 -19.95
C VAL A 790 -31.49 -9.46 -20.44
N GLU A 791 -31.71 -9.65 -21.74
CA GLU A 791 -31.84 -10.96 -22.38
C GLU A 791 -30.50 -11.69 -22.45
N ASN A 792 -29.41 -10.95 -22.70
CA ASN A 792 -28.06 -11.49 -22.82
C ASN A 792 -27.09 -10.77 -21.88
N SER A 793 -27.27 -10.99 -20.58
CA SER A 793 -26.54 -10.26 -19.53
C SER A 793 -25.04 -10.55 -19.48
N GLY A 794 -24.58 -11.62 -20.14
CA GLY A 794 -23.19 -12.08 -20.12
C GLY A 794 -22.33 -11.64 -21.30
N LEU A 795 -22.84 -10.78 -22.19
CA LEU A 795 -22.05 -10.28 -23.33
C LEU A 795 -20.91 -9.39 -22.83
N LEU A 796 -19.68 -9.73 -23.22
CA LEU A 796 -18.49 -8.95 -22.88
C LEU A 796 -18.51 -7.59 -23.58
N SER A 797 -17.93 -6.58 -22.94
CA SER A 797 -17.82 -5.23 -23.49
C SER A 797 -16.77 -5.12 -24.60
N THR A 798 -16.95 -4.18 -25.53
CA THR A 798 -15.98 -3.89 -26.62
C THR A 798 -15.00 -2.79 -26.19
N GLY A 799 -13.81 -2.74 -26.80
CA GLY A 799 -12.86 -1.62 -26.70
C GLY A 799 -11.85 -1.70 -25.55
N VAL A 800 -11.98 -2.64 -24.61
CA VAL A 800 -10.92 -2.99 -23.66
C VAL A 800 -9.94 -3.94 -24.35
N HIS A 801 -8.66 -3.58 -24.38
CA HIS A 801 -7.62 -4.36 -25.06
C HIS A 801 -6.76 -5.17 -24.10
N TYR A 802 -6.33 -4.56 -22.99
CA TYR A 802 -5.49 -5.24 -22.01
C TYR A 802 -5.87 -4.81 -20.58
N VAL A 803 -5.80 -5.75 -19.65
CA VAL A 803 -5.91 -5.46 -18.21
C VAL A 803 -4.75 -6.11 -17.48
N TRP A 804 -4.06 -5.34 -16.64
CA TRP A 804 -3.04 -5.81 -15.73
C TRP A 804 -3.53 -5.71 -14.30
N VAL A 805 -3.29 -6.75 -13.51
CA VAL A 805 -3.53 -6.76 -12.06
C VAL A 805 -2.22 -7.10 -11.38
N ASN A 806 -1.77 -6.23 -10.47
CA ASN A 806 -0.47 -6.37 -9.79
C ASN A 806 0.68 -6.65 -10.78
N GLY A 807 0.70 -5.94 -11.91
CA GLY A 807 1.74 -6.03 -12.94
C GLY A 807 1.66 -7.24 -13.88
N LYS A 808 0.68 -8.13 -13.72
CA LYS A 808 0.50 -9.30 -14.61
C LYS A 808 -0.72 -9.11 -15.50
N LEU A 809 -0.57 -9.45 -16.78
CA LEU A 809 -1.65 -9.36 -17.77
C LEU A 809 -2.71 -10.44 -17.48
N VAL A 810 -3.97 -10.04 -17.24
CA VAL A 810 -5.07 -10.96 -16.90
C VAL A 810 -6.19 -11.01 -17.94
N TYR A 811 -6.23 -10.05 -18.87
CA TYR A 811 -7.19 -10.01 -19.97
C TYR A 811 -6.53 -9.43 -21.20
N GLN A 812 -6.85 -10.00 -22.36
CA GLN A 812 -6.45 -9.50 -23.67
C GLN A 812 -7.55 -9.74 -24.71
N ASP A 813 -8.00 -8.68 -25.40
CA ASP A 813 -8.89 -8.72 -26.58
C ASP A 813 -10.00 -9.79 -26.50
N GLN A 814 -11.02 -9.57 -25.66
CA GLN A 814 -12.16 -10.49 -25.43
C GLN A 814 -11.82 -11.82 -24.75
N LYS A 815 -10.58 -12.01 -24.28
CA LYS A 815 -10.15 -13.27 -23.65
C LYS A 815 -9.51 -13.04 -22.30
N ALA A 816 -9.87 -13.89 -21.34
CA ALA A 816 -9.12 -14.03 -20.11
C ALA A 816 -7.73 -14.63 -20.40
N ILE A 817 -6.73 -14.14 -19.68
CA ILE A 817 -5.38 -14.70 -19.62
C ILE A 817 -5.25 -15.41 -18.27
N ALA A 818 -4.73 -16.64 -18.26
CA ALA A 818 -4.60 -17.47 -17.07
C ALA A 818 -3.48 -16.99 -16.12
N ASN A 819 -3.62 -15.77 -15.61
CA ASN A 819 -2.82 -15.18 -14.56
C ASN A 819 -3.75 -14.81 -13.41
N PHE A 820 -3.52 -15.40 -12.24
CA PHE A 820 -4.32 -15.21 -11.04
C PHE A 820 -3.54 -14.37 -10.03
N SER A 821 -3.25 -13.13 -10.43
CA SER A 821 -2.40 -12.20 -9.67
C SER A 821 -3.18 -11.36 -8.65
N GLY A 822 -4.49 -11.54 -8.55
CA GLY A 822 -5.36 -10.87 -7.61
C GLY A 822 -4.96 -11.14 -6.15
N ARG A 823 -5.15 -10.12 -5.31
CA ARG A 823 -4.82 -10.18 -3.88
C ARG A 823 -5.95 -9.66 -3.02
N PHE A 824 -5.98 -10.10 -1.77
CA PHE A 824 -6.75 -9.41 -0.74
C PHE A 824 -6.18 -8.00 -0.53
N VAL A 825 -7.03 -6.98 -0.67
CA VAL A 825 -6.67 -5.58 -0.40
C VAL A 825 -7.19 -5.21 0.98
N LYS A 826 -6.26 -4.96 1.89
CA LYS A 826 -6.55 -4.52 3.25
C LYS A 826 -6.68 -3.00 3.33
N ARG A 827 -7.47 -2.53 4.30
CA ARG A 827 -7.37 -1.15 4.80
C ARG A 827 -5.94 -0.91 5.31
N MET A 828 -5.33 0.20 4.89
CA MET A 828 -3.97 0.60 5.28
C MET A 828 -3.98 1.57 6.44
#